data_AF-A0A0H4KN83-F1
#
_entry.id   AF-A0A0H4KN83-F1
#
_cell.length_a   1.000
_cell.length_b   1.000
_cell.length_c   1.000
_cell.angle_alpha   90.00
_cell.angle_beta   90.00
_cell.angle_gamma   90.00
#
_symmetry.space_group_name_H-M   'P 1'
#
loop_
_entity.id
_entity.type
_entity.pdbx_description
1 polymer ?
#
loop_
_entity_poly.entity_id
_entity_poly.type
_entity_poly.pdbx_seq_one_letter_code
_entity_poly.pdbx_strand_id
1 'polypeptide(L)'
;MSRKSKKTEGTSFIFQDLSGKRWSTIRIATIIFMIFTVVVSSVIGVSLFKNPNLAALELEEESNITSINESITSSSEDSFQVSLNNQNAVSEVSEDEIYAFYQKDDDTSKSSLVENIESLGVVIPDWYNLTSNQTITKSIEDEIDALAKKNNVKVIPRLSLESASDQETLHELLHSSKSRTAFINSLYEQVKEDKYAGINIDFTGLNEDDRQLFTTFMSELYDLFYSHNLQVILTVPPDDGAYDYSSLSETVDRMILMLFDEHYEASEPGSVASANWSQQILDEFPVSSDKLIVSLANFGYDWTVDSEKQGEYLTYSEIMEKVSESDLKVQWDQDSRTPYVRYTEDYQEHIIWFLDAVTSYNQLKLAMEHGIKGVAIQNLGYEESSFWDILDDTTSIEDNVSELKTIENVTPIQFTGDGDIIKISSDSEEGLRSLKLDREGLISLETYKKYPVPYYIERFGGTESKKVALTFDDGPDPTFTPQILDILSEKNVKGTFFVLGKQAALYPEVVERIYREGHTIGSHTFSHSDITEDSSLTLKAELNSTQRLIEQITGHSTNLLRPPYTTDADYSVDELSSVFEFQEMGYTMVGSLIDSRDWESESSDEIVKRVTETNLGNGNIILLHDAGGDRSTTTEALPEIIDTLREKGYTFVTPNELIGKDRNDVMPTVEESSNLYMVFYKIADTVYIFLSKFGTLFFTLAIIIGITRLLFLVFFSFKHKKNYKNRQRKEGFNPSVSVILPAYNEENVIENTIHSILKSDYSNFDLIVVDDGSTDQTAKIVSDRFQHDERVSLITKQNGGKSSAINRGFNESNGEIIVIFDADTSIAHNAISLLVDNFSDEQIAAVAGNVKIGNVRNLLTLWQHVEYVTGCNLERRSFDELNCITVVPGAIGAWRKKAVVEVGYFEDDTLAEDTDVTLKLLRKGYQITYEPNAYAYTEAPENLKSFIKQRVRWSYGILQCLWKHRGALFNPKQKTLGFVGLPNMWLQYVLQALAPLADLIFVVGLFGDTTKILTFYVGFLVVDLLASLYSFRLEKANVKPLLLLFVQRIVYRYFLTYTVWKSIISAFKGILVGWNKLKRSGNVKLPDKEIEKGA
;
A
#
# COMPACT_ATOMS: atom_id res chain seq x y z
N MET A 1 -11.89 -34.24 38.91
CA MET A 1 -11.95 -35.23 40.00
C MET A 1 -12.60 -34.59 41.23
N SER A 2 -13.68 -35.24 41.71
CA SER A 2 -14.35 -35.18 43.02
C SER A 2 -14.36 -33.90 43.88
N ARG A 3 -15.50 -33.18 43.85
CA ARG A 3 -16.17 -32.66 45.04
C ARG A 3 -17.69 -32.71 44.81
N LYS A 4 -18.29 -33.89 45.02
CA LYS A 4 -19.74 -34.05 45.20
C LYS A 4 -20.07 -33.49 46.60
N SER A 5 -20.61 -32.28 46.68
CA SER A 5 -21.21 -31.79 47.92
C SER A 5 -22.62 -32.37 48.07
N LYS A 6 -22.95 -32.71 49.32
CA LYS A 6 -24.20 -33.29 49.81
C LYS A 6 -25.44 -32.58 49.22
N LYS A 7 -26.44 -33.39 48.85
CA LYS A 7 -27.85 -32.96 48.75
C LYS A 7 -28.29 -32.43 50.11
N THR A 8 -28.43 -31.12 50.24
CA THR A 8 -29.31 -30.50 51.22
C THR A 8 -30.58 -30.10 50.47
N GLU A 9 -31.74 -30.59 50.93
CA GLU A 9 -33.03 -30.01 50.58
C GLU A 9 -33.02 -28.54 51.02
N GLY A 10 -33.07 -27.60 50.07
CA GLY A 10 -33.02 -26.17 50.36
C GLY A 10 -32.72 -25.37 49.10
N THR A 11 -33.75 -24.64 48.64
CA THR A 11 -33.76 -23.55 47.64
C THR A 11 -33.11 -23.80 46.27
N SER A 12 -33.93 -23.93 45.22
CA SER A 12 -33.45 -23.84 43.83
C SER A 12 -33.07 -22.40 43.51
N PHE A 13 -31.82 -22.13 43.14
CA PHE A 13 -31.38 -20.78 42.77
C PHE A 13 -31.52 -20.52 41.26
N ILE A 14 -31.61 -19.25 40.88
CA ILE A 14 -31.83 -18.86 39.47
C ILE A 14 -30.63 -19.27 38.59
N PHE A 15 -30.95 -19.88 37.44
CA PHE A 15 -30.04 -20.52 36.47
C PHE A 15 -29.49 -21.90 36.83
N GLN A 16 -29.91 -22.52 37.94
CA GLN A 16 -29.49 -23.88 38.29
C GLN A 16 -29.75 -24.88 37.14
N ASP A 17 -28.71 -25.58 36.70
CA ASP A 17 -28.80 -26.69 35.74
C ASP A 17 -28.29 -27.97 36.40
N LEU A 18 -29.23 -28.77 36.92
CA LEU A 18 -28.94 -30.06 37.55
C LEU A 18 -28.46 -31.12 36.55
N SER A 19 -28.74 -30.94 35.25
CA SER A 19 -28.43 -31.91 34.20
C SER A 19 -27.03 -31.73 33.60
N GLY A 20 -26.48 -30.52 33.66
CA GLY A 20 -25.23 -30.12 33.00
C GLY A 20 -25.30 -30.11 31.46
N LYS A 21 -26.44 -30.47 30.86
CA LYS A 21 -26.59 -30.59 29.40
C LYS A 21 -26.49 -29.25 28.69
N ARG A 22 -26.91 -28.15 29.34
CA ARG A 22 -26.90 -26.81 28.73
C ARG A 22 -25.48 -26.37 28.40
N TRP A 23 -24.57 -26.48 29.38
CA TRP A 23 -23.17 -26.14 29.17
C TRP A 23 -22.48 -27.08 28.18
N SER A 24 -22.78 -28.38 28.23
CA SER A 24 -22.22 -29.35 27.28
C SER A 24 -22.59 -29.02 25.84
N THR A 25 -23.86 -28.68 25.58
CA THR A 25 -24.36 -28.36 24.23
C THR A 25 -23.71 -27.09 23.69
N ILE A 26 -23.68 -26.02 24.49
CA ILE A 26 -23.05 -24.75 24.10
C ILE A 26 -21.56 -24.97 23.83
N ARG A 27 -20.86 -25.69 24.71
CA ARG A 27 -19.43 -25.96 24.54
C ARG A 27 -19.13 -26.73 23.25
N ILE A 28 -19.92 -27.75 22.91
CA ILE A 28 -19.75 -28.52 21.67
C ILE A 28 -19.98 -27.63 20.46
N ALA A 29 -21.06 -26.83 20.46
CA ALA A 29 -21.35 -25.90 19.37
C ALA A 29 -20.22 -24.88 19.16
N THR A 30 -19.66 -24.31 20.23
CA THR A 30 -18.52 -23.38 20.13
C THR A 30 -17.25 -24.07 19.60
N ILE A 31 -16.98 -25.31 20.01
CA ILE A 31 -15.82 -26.07 19.49
C ILE A 31 -15.99 -26.35 17.99
N ILE A 32 -17.18 -26.79 17.56
CA ILE A 32 -17.48 -27.02 16.14
C ILE A 32 -17.28 -25.73 15.33
N PHE A 33 -17.80 -24.61 15.83
CA PHE A 33 -17.62 -23.30 15.20
C PHE A 33 -16.13 -22.91 15.08
N MET A 34 -15.35 -23.06 16.16
CA MET A 34 -13.92 -22.78 16.13
C MET A 34 -13.17 -23.67 15.12
N ILE A 35 -13.46 -24.98 15.08
CA ILE A 35 -12.86 -25.90 14.11
C ILE A 35 -13.20 -25.46 12.68
N PHE A 36 -14.47 -25.13 12.41
CA PHE A 36 -14.90 -24.64 11.11
C PHE A 36 -14.14 -23.37 10.70
N THR A 37 -14.03 -22.38 11.58
CA THR A 37 -13.25 -21.15 11.31
C THR A 37 -11.78 -21.46 11.01
N VAL A 38 -11.13 -22.31 11.79
CA VAL A 38 -9.72 -22.69 11.56
C VAL A 38 -9.56 -23.38 10.21
N VAL A 39 -10.44 -24.31 9.85
CA VAL A 39 -10.39 -24.99 8.55
C VAL A 39 -10.54 -24.00 7.39
N VAL A 40 -11.55 -23.12 7.44
CA VAL A 40 -11.78 -22.10 6.40
C VAL A 40 -10.55 -21.19 6.26
N SER A 41 -10.05 -20.64 7.37
CA SER A 41 -8.89 -19.75 7.36
C SER A 41 -7.60 -20.44 6.90
N SER A 42 -7.40 -21.72 7.24
CA SER A 42 -6.24 -22.47 6.79
C SER A 42 -6.28 -22.75 5.29
N VAL A 43 -7.45 -23.09 4.72
CA VAL A 43 -7.56 -23.34 3.27
C VAL A 43 -7.29 -22.05 2.48
N ILE A 44 -7.83 -20.92 2.93
CA ILE A 44 -7.56 -19.59 2.34
C ILE A 44 -6.08 -19.22 2.51
N GLY A 45 -5.50 -19.45 3.69
CA GLY A 45 -4.08 -19.17 3.91
C GLY A 45 -3.17 -19.98 2.98
N VAL A 46 -3.51 -21.24 2.69
CA VAL A 46 -2.74 -22.08 1.75
C VAL A 46 -2.91 -21.62 0.30
N SER A 47 -4.10 -21.19 -0.11
CA SER A 47 -4.34 -20.76 -1.50
C SER A 47 -3.63 -19.46 -1.88
N LEU A 48 -3.32 -18.59 -0.91
CA LEU A 48 -2.56 -17.36 -1.14
C LEU A 48 -1.13 -17.62 -1.62
N PHE A 49 -0.56 -18.78 -1.28
CA PHE A 49 0.83 -19.13 -1.59
C PHE A 49 0.96 -20.30 -2.56
N LYS A 50 -0.16 -20.75 -3.13
CA LYS A 50 -0.17 -21.81 -4.14
C LYS A 50 -0.65 -21.24 -5.47
N ASN A 51 0.32 -21.08 -6.38
CA ASN A 51 0.09 -20.53 -7.71
C ASN A 51 -1.00 -21.33 -8.45
N PRO A 52 -1.94 -20.65 -9.13
CA PRO A 52 -2.85 -21.28 -10.09
C PRO A 52 -2.03 -21.86 -11.25
N ASN A 53 -2.50 -22.96 -11.84
CA ASN A 53 -1.90 -23.50 -13.05
C ASN A 53 -2.46 -22.72 -14.25
N LEU A 54 -1.72 -21.72 -14.73
CA LEU A 54 -2.08 -20.94 -15.91
C LEU A 54 -1.34 -21.53 -17.12
N ALA A 55 -2.05 -21.80 -18.21
CA ALA A 55 -1.42 -22.23 -19.45
C ALA A 55 -0.66 -21.04 -20.04
N ALA A 56 0.67 -21.16 -20.17
CA ALA A 56 1.48 -20.15 -20.83
C ALA A 56 1.03 -19.99 -22.30
N LEU A 57 0.95 -18.75 -22.76
CA LEU A 57 0.66 -18.44 -24.15
C LEU A 57 1.89 -18.73 -25.01
N GLU A 58 1.82 -19.79 -25.82
CA GLU A 58 2.82 -20.07 -26.86
C GLU A 58 2.66 -19.05 -28.00
N LEU A 59 3.76 -18.36 -28.28
CA LEU A 59 3.99 -17.40 -29.36
C LEU A 59 5.32 -17.88 -29.98
N GLU A 60 5.31 -18.29 -31.25
CA GLU A 60 6.48 -18.85 -31.96
C GLU A 60 6.76 -18.03 -33.22
N GLU A 61 8.04 -17.79 -33.51
CA GLU A 61 8.54 -17.56 -34.88
C GLU A 61 9.66 -18.57 -35.21
N GLU A 62 9.64 -19.10 -36.45
CA GLU A 62 10.65 -20.00 -37.00
C GLU A 62 11.71 -19.20 -37.76
N SER A 63 12.96 -19.21 -37.31
CA SER A 63 14.13 -18.74 -38.07
C SER A 63 14.68 -19.85 -38.99
N ASN A 64 15.02 -19.51 -40.24
CA ASN A 64 15.61 -20.41 -41.26
C ASN A 64 17.14 -20.27 -41.39
N ILE A 65 17.82 -19.66 -40.42
CA ILE A 65 19.27 -19.39 -40.48
C ILE A 65 20.07 -20.63 -40.02
N THR A 66 21.18 -20.95 -40.71
CA THR A 66 22.11 -22.01 -40.26
C THR A 66 23.58 -21.60 -40.34
N SER A 67 24.35 -21.92 -39.29
CA SER A 67 25.78 -21.56 -39.15
C SER A 67 26.72 -22.31 -40.10
N ILE A 68 27.68 -21.60 -40.70
CA ILE A 68 28.83 -22.18 -41.43
C ILE A 68 30.06 -22.14 -40.52
N ASN A 69 30.61 -23.32 -40.18
CA ASN A 69 31.71 -23.47 -39.23
C ASN A 69 33.09 -23.70 -39.87
N GLU A 70 33.18 -23.72 -41.21
CA GLU A 70 34.44 -23.89 -41.91
C GLU A 70 35.20 -22.55 -41.96
N SER A 71 36.46 -22.55 -41.55
CA SER A 71 37.31 -21.35 -41.59
C SER A 71 37.65 -20.97 -43.02
N ILE A 72 37.74 -19.67 -43.30
CA ILE A 72 38.33 -19.17 -44.54
C ILE A 72 39.80 -19.61 -44.59
N THR A 73 40.19 -20.35 -45.62
CA THR A 73 41.60 -20.62 -45.90
C THR A 73 42.19 -19.42 -46.64
N SER A 74 42.97 -18.58 -45.96
CA SER A 74 43.77 -17.54 -46.61
C SER A 74 44.84 -18.18 -47.51
N SER A 75 45.01 -17.66 -48.71
CA SER A 75 45.99 -18.10 -49.71
C SER A 75 47.19 -17.16 -49.84
N SER A 76 47.50 -16.39 -48.80
CA SER A 76 48.67 -15.51 -48.76
C SER A 76 49.83 -16.17 -48.00
N GLU A 77 50.98 -16.32 -48.66
CA GLU A 77 52.23 -16.84 -48.07
C GLU A 77 52.93 -15.83 -47.12
N ASP A 78 52.37 -14.64 -46.92
CA ASP A 78 52.94 -13.60 -46.06
C ASP A 78 52.25 -13.58 -44.69
N SER A 79 52.87 -14.28 -43.72
CA SER A 79 52.49 -14.18 -42.30
C SER A 79 52.71 -12.75 -41.81
N PHE A 80 51.73 -12.16 -41.11
CA PHE A 80 51.88 -10.85 -40.47
C PHE A 80 53.15 -10.78 -39.61
N GLN A 81 54.07 -9.88 -39.97
CA GLN A 81 55.27 -9.57 -39.19
C GLN A 81 55.20 -8.11 -38.77
N VAL A 82 54.90 -7.90 -37.48
CA VAL A 82 54.95 -6.58 -36.87
C VAL A 82 56.41 -6.12 -36.80
N SER A 83 56.73 -4.93 -37.33
CA SER A 83 58.04 -4.29 -37.17
C SER A 83 57.93 -3.09 -36.24
N LEU A 84 57.80 -3.34 -34.93
CA LEU A 84 57.75 -2.26 -33.94
C LEU A 84 59.10 -1.53 -33.81
N ASN A 85 59.09 -0.21 -33.99
CA ASN A 85 60.25 0.64 -33.74
C ASN A 85 60.46 0.82 -32.23
N ASN A 86 61.32 -0.02 -31.64
CA ASN A 86 61.75 -0.03 -30.23
C ASN A 86 62.44 1.27 -29.72
N GLN A 87 62.31 2.41 -30.40
CA GLN A 87 62.99 3.66 -30.04
C GLN A 87 62.07 4.80 -29.59
N ASN A 88 60.75 4.69 -29.74
CA ASN A 88 59.80 5.69 -29.26
C ASN A 88 59.17 5.24 -27.94
N ALA A 89 59.05 6.16 -26.97
CA ALA A 89 58.24 5.91 -25.78
C ALA A 89 56.76 5.84 -26.22
N VAL A 90 56.03 4.82 -25.78
CA VAL A 90 54.58 4.69 -25.99
C VAL A 90 53.90 5.99 -25.54
N SER A 91 53.12 6.63 -26.41
CA SER A 91 52.44 7.88 -26.08
C SER A 91 51.23 7.58 -25.20
N GLU A 92 51.17 8.22 -24.02
CA GLU A 92 49.97 8.22 -23.19
C GLU A 92 48.88 9.09 -23.85
N VAL A 93 47.66 8.57 -23.95
CA VAL A 93 46.50 9.34 -24.40
C VAL A 93 45.89 10.01 -23.16
N SER A 94 45.81 11.34 -23.19
CA SER A 94 45.18 12.13 -22.13
C SER A 94 43.67 12.06 -22.24
N GLU A 95 42.95 12.04 -21.12
CA GLU A 95 41.47 12.11 -21.07
C GLU A 95 40.92 13.29 -21.90
N ASP A 96 41.59 14.46 -21.85
CA ASP A 96 41.28 15.65 -22.67
C ASP A 96 41.31 15.44 -24.21
N GLU A 97 41.89 14.34 -24.68
CA GLU A 97 42.05 13.98 -26.11
C GLU A 97 41.32 12.66 -26.46
N ILE A 98 40.31 12.28 -25.66
CA ILE A 98 39.33 11.25 -26.01
C ILE A 98 38.11 11.95 -26.63
N TYR A 99 37.82 11.60 -27.88
CA TYR A 99 36.75 12.15 -28.68
C TYR A 99 35.66 11.09 -28.90
N ALA A 100 34.40 11.49 -29.01
CA ALA A 100 33.34 10.55 -29.37
C ALA A 100 32.29 11.20 -30.27
N PHE A 101 31.91 10.50 -31.32
CA PHE A 101 30.86 10.92 -32.25
C PHE A 101 29.49 10.57 -31.67
N TYR A 102 28.62 11.57 -31.56
CA TYR A 102 27.26 11.40 -31.03
C TYR A 102 26.24 11.48 -32.15
N GLN A 103 25.49 10.39 -32.33
CA GLN A 103 24.40 10.29 -33.30
C GLN A 103 23.10 10.81 -32.68
N LYS A 104 22.37 11.64 -33.43
CA LYS A 104 21.09 12.23 -33.03
C LYS A 104 19.94 11.23 -33.18
N ASP A 105 18.93 11.33 -32.31
CA ASP A 105 17.73 10.47 -32.31
C ASP A 105 18.05 8.96 -32.18
N ASP A 106 19.21 8.62 -31.62
CA ASP A 106 19.67 7.26 -31.36
C ASP A 106 19.78 7.01 -29.84
N ASP A 107 18.85 6.20 -29.30
CA ASP A 107 18.76 5.91 -27.87
C ASP A 107 20.01 5.18 -27.33
N THR A 108 20.71 4.44 -28.19
CA THR A 108 21.95 3.74 -27.81
C THR A 108 23.11 4.73 -27.63
N SER A 109 23.25 5.67 -28.56
CA SER A 109 24.19 6.79 -28.51
C SER A 109 23.96 7.67 -27.27
N LYS A 110 22.69 7.95 -26.94
CA LYS A 110 22.32 8.65 -25.70
C LYS A 110 22.70 7.88 -24.44
N SER A 111 22.40 6.59 -24.39
CA SER A 111 22.68 5.75 -23.21
C SER A 111 24.18 5.63 -22.96
N SER A 112 24.96 5.30 -24.00
CA SER A 112 26.42 5.21 -23.91
C SER A 112 27.04 6.55 -23.49
N LEU A 113 26.57 7.68 -24.03
CA LEU A 113 27.05 8.99 -23.58
C LEU A 113 26.79 9.21 -22.09
N VAL A 114 25.59 8.90 -21.59
CA VAL A 114 25.26 9.10 -20.16
C VAL A 114 26.17 8.28 -19.25
N GLU A 115 26.48 7.05 -19.64
CA GLU A 115 27.34 6.14 -18.87
C GLU A 115 28.81 6.56 -18.89
N ASN A 116 29.32 6.98 -20.05
CA ASN A 116 30.76 7.15 -20.28
C ASN A 116 31.22 8.62 -20.36
N ILE A 117 30.36 9.59 -20.08
CA ILE A 117 30.71 11.02 -20.25
C ILE A 117 31.87 11.49 -19.37
N GLU A 118 32.14 10.83 -18.25
CA GLU A 118 33.26 11.18 -17.37
C GLU A 118 34.63 10.84 -18.00
N SER A 119 34.67 9.91 -18.96
CA SER A 119 35.87 9.47 -19.67
C SER A 119 36.15 10.31 -20.93
N LEU A 120 35.29 11.27 -21.27
CA LEU A 120 35.37 12.05 -22.51
C LEU A 120 35.99 13.45 -22.33
N GLY A 121 36.93 13.80 -23.20
CA GLY A 121 37.43 15.17 -23.34
C GLY A 121 36.57 16.01 -24.31
N VAL A 122 36.07 15.38 -25.38
CA VAL A 122 35.33 16.04 -26.45
C VAL A 122 34.18 15.17 -26.95
N VAL A 123 32.99 15.76 -27.09
CA VAL A 123 31.86 15.16 -27.81
C VAL A 123 31.66 15.88 -29.15
N ILE A 124 31.49 15.10 -30.21
CA ILE A 124 31.29 15.55 -31.59
C ILE A 124 29.86 15.17 -32.02
N PRO A 125 28.85 16.02 -31.74
CA PRO A 125 27.47 15.71 -32.11
C PRO A 125 27.17 16.08 -33.57
N ASP A 126 26.36 15.26 -34.24
CA ASP A 126 25.87 15.49 -35.61
C ASP A 126 24.70 16.50 -35.63
N TRP A 127 24.99 17.74 -35.21
CA TRP A 127 23.98 18.79 -35.07
C TRP A 127 23.95 19.77 -36.23
N TYR A 128 25.02 19.88 -37.03
CA TYR A 128 25.17 20.92 -38.06
C TYR A 128 25.25 20.29 -39.44
N ASN A 129 24.34 20.68 -40.33
CA ASN A 129 24.30 20.15 -41.69
C ASN A 129 24.38 21.25 -42.75
N LEU A 130 25.17 20.99 -43.80
CA LEU A 130 25.17 21.85 -44.99
C LEU A 130 23.87 21.62 -45.76
N THR A 131 23.16 22.71 -46.03
CA THR A 131 21.95 22.69 -46.85
C THR A 131 22.22 23.08 -48.30
N SER A 132 21.34 22.66 -49.21
CA SER A 132 21.34 23.03 -50.63
C SER A 132 21.40 24.55 -50.93
N ASN A 133 21.10 25.41 -49.95
CA ASN A 133 21.17 26.88 -50.09
C ASN A 133 22.51 27.48 -49.63
N GLN A 134 23.54 26.66 -49.40
CA GLN A 134 24.83 27.07 -48.84
C GLN A 134 24.66 27.73 -47.44
N THR A 135 23.75 27.19 -46.64
CA THR A 135 23.48 27.60 -45.24
C THR A 135 23.56 26.41 -44.30
N ILE A 136 23.60 26.66 -42.99
CA ILE A 136 23.70 25.62 -41.95
C ILE A 136 22.33 25.46 -41.28
N THR A 137 21.87 24.23 -41.16
CA THR A 137 20.75 23.86 -40.29
C THR A 137 21.28 23.32 -38.97
N LYS A 138 20.63 23.70 -37.85
CA LYS A 138 20.96 23.25 -36.50
C LYS A 138 19.87 22.31 -35.97
N SER A 139 20.29 21.20 -35.38
CA SER A 139 19.40 20.19 -34.79
C SER A 139 19.88 19.81 -33.38
N ILE A 140 20.02 20.80 -32.48
CA ILE A 140 20.60 20.63 -31.14
C ILE A 140 19.63 19.90 -30.20
N GLU A 141 20.15 18.94 -29.44
CA GLU A 141 19.44 18.28 -28.34
C GLU A 141 19.80 18.91 -26.99
N ASP A 142 18.89 19.72 -26.44
CA ASP A 142 19.12 20.53 -25.23
C ASP A 142 19.56 19.70 -24.01
N GLU A 143 19.07 18.47 -23.88
CA GLU A 143 19.41 17.57 -22.78
C GLU A 143 20.88 17.14 -22.83
N ILE A 144 21.37 16.78 -24.03
CA ILE A 144 22.74 16.33 -24.28
C ILE A 144 23.72 17.50 -24.17
N ASP A 145 23.34 18.67 -24.69
CA ASP A 145 24.11 19.89 -24.53
C ASP A 145 24.29 20.26 -23.04
N ALA A 146 23.21 20.15 -22.25
CA ALA A 146 23.27 20.38 -20.81
C ALA A 146 24.13 19.35 -20.07
N LEU A 147 24.08 18.07 -20.49
CA LEU A 147 24.87 16.99 -19.92
C LEU A 147 26.37 17.19 -20.14
N ALA A 148 26.79 17.47 -21.38
CA ALA A 148 28.19 17.75 -21.71
C ALA A 148 28.74 18.96 -20.94
N LYS A 149 27.96 20.07 -20.88
CA LYS A 149 28.33 21.27 -20.12
C LYS A 149 28.46 21.02 -18.62
N LYS A 150 27.61 20.16 -18.05
CA LYS A 150 27.65 19.80 -16.62
C LYS A 150 28.93 19.05 -16.26
N ASN A 151 29.42 18.20 -17.16
CA ASN A 151 30.61 17.36 -16.94
C ASN A 151 31.92 17.99 -17.46
N ASN A 152 31.88 19.25 -17.93
CA ASN A 152 33.03 19.96 -18.53
C ASN A 152 33.61 19.31 -19.80
N VAL A 153 32.80 18.53 -20.51
CA VAL A 153 33.18 17.95 -21.82
C VAL A 153 33.04 19.03 -22.90
N LYS A 154 34.04 19.16 -23.78
CA LYS A 154 33.99 20.14 -24.88
C LYS A 154 33.02 19.65 -25.94
N VAL A 155 32.10 20.50 -26.35
CA VAL A 155 31.21 20.22 -27.49
C VAL A 155 31.81 20.86 -28.75
N ILE A 156 32.03 20.04 -29.77
CA ILE A 156 32.54 20.45 -31.09
C ILE A 156 31.59 19.85 -32.15
N PRO A 157 30.57 20.59 -32.61
CA PRO A 157 29.60 20.06 -33.58
C PRO A 157 30.28 19.56 -34.86
N ARG A 158 29.79 18.44 -35.37
CA ARG A 158 30.14 17.93 -36.70
C ARG A 158 29.37 18.71 -37.76
N LEU A 159 30.07 19.19 -38.77
CA LEU A 159 29.49 19.70 -40.00
C LEU A 159 29.61 18.63 -41.09
N SER A 160 28.49 17.99 -41.41
CA SER A 160 28.40 16.89 -42.36
C SER A 160 27.49 17.22 -43.56
N LEU A 161 27.38 16.27 -44.50
CA LEU A 161 26.54 16.34 -45.70
C LEU A 161 25.43 15.28 -45.58
N GLU A 162 24.16 15.66 -45.73
CA GLU A 162 23.03 14.73 -45.59
C GLU A 162 22.70 13.98 -46.91
N SER A 163 23.07 14.53 -48.06
CA SER A 163 22.65 14.00 -49.35
C SER A 163 23.66 14.22 -50.48
N ALA A 164 23.53 13.45 -51.56
CA ALA A 164 24.32 13.65 -52.78
C ALA A 164 24.13 15.05 -53.39
N SER A 165 22.96 15.69 -53.20
CA SER A 165 22.75 17.09 -53.60
C SER A 165 23.57 18.09 -52.79
N ASP A 166 23.95 17.73 -51.56
CA ASP A 166 24.79 18.59 -50.71
C ASP A 166 26.26 18.51 -51.13
N GLN A 167 26.71 17.41 -51.74
CA GLN A 167 28.03 17.32 -52.38
C GLN A 167 28.16 18.27 -53.57
N GLU A 168 27.12 18.36 -54.43
CA GLU A 168 27.09 19.34 -55.53
C GLU A 168 27.06 20.77 -54.98
N THR A 169 26.33 20.99 -53.89
CA THR A 169 26.28 22.29 -53.21
C THR A 169 27.63 22.68 -52.61
N LEU A 170 28.36 21.71 -52.02
CA LEU A 170 29.71 21.91 -51.52
C LEU A 170 30.67 22.25 -52.66
N HIS A 171 30.59 21.55 -53.79
CA HIS A 171 31.37 21.86 -54.99
C HIS A 171 31.16 23.31 -55.45
N GLU A 172 29.91 23.77 -55.54
CA GLU A 172 29.57 25.16 -55.87
C GLU A 172 30.09 26.17 -54.82
N LEU A 173 29.96 25.82 -53.54
CA LEU A 173 30.44 26.64 -52.42
C LEU A 173 31.96 26.84 -52.51
N LEU A 174 32.72 25.76 -52.72
CA LEU A 174 34.18 25.78 -52.81
C LEU A 174 34.69 26.62 -54.00
N HIS A 175 33.95 26.66 -55.11
CA HIS A 175 34.31 27.42 -56.31
C HIS A 175 34.09 28.94 -56.21
N SER A 176 33.35 29.43 -55.22
CA SER A 176 32.99 30.84 -55.06
C SER A 176 33.64 31.44 -53.81
N SER A 177 34.67 32.27 -53.97
CA SER A 177 35.33 32.93 -52.82
C SER A 177 34.37 33.77 -51.98
N LYS A 178 33.39 34.41 -52.62
CA LYS A 178 32.33 35.17 -51.93
C LYS A 178 31.44 34.24 -51.10
N SER A 179 31.06 33.09 -51.65
CA SER A 179 30.22 32.10 -50.95
C SER A 179 30.98 31.47 -49.79
N ARG A 180 32.22 31.03 -50.00
CA ARG A 180 33.08 30.50 -48.93
C ARG A 180 33.22 31.48 -47.77
N THR A 181 33.59 32.73 -48.04
CA THR A 181 33.71 33.75 -46.99
C THR A 181 32.38 33.99 -46.26
N ALA A 182 31.25 34.05 -46.98
CA ALA A 182 29.95 34.24 -46.36
C ALA A 182 29.56 33.05 -45.46
N PHE A 183 29.81 31.82 -45.94
CA PHE A 183 29.54 30.59 -45.22
C PHE A 183 30.41 30.46 -43.97
N ILE A 184 31.73 30.65 -44.09
CA ILE A 184 32.68 30.60 -42.98
C ILE A 184 32.31 31.60 -41.88
N ASN A 185 31.91 32.83 -42.24
CA ASN A 185 31.44 33.81 -41.26
C ASN A 185 30.12 33.38 -40.59
N SER A 186 29.19 32.80 -41.35
CA SER A 186 27.94 32.27 -40.80
C SER A 186 28.21 31.13 -39.82
N LEU A 187 29.10 30.20 -40.17
CA LEU A 187 29.50 29.08 -39.32
C LEU A 187 30.14 29.56 -38.02
N TYR A 188 31.05 30.53 -38.11
CA TYR A 188 31.66 31.18 -36.94
C TYR A 188 30.62 31.82 -36.01
N GLU A 189 29.70 32.63 -36.55
CA GLU A 189 28.67 33.27 -35.70
C GLU A 189 27.77 32.23 -35.03
N GLN A 190 27.46 31.12 -35.70
CA GLN A 190 26.66 30.04 -35.12
C GLN A 190 27.39 29.31 -33.99
N VAL A 191 28.64 28.87 -34.21
CA VAL A 191 29.47 28.20 -33.18
C VAL A 191 29.66 29.11 -31.96
N LYS A 192 29.85 30.41 -32.19
CA LYS A 192 30.01 31.42 -31.14
C LYS A 192 28.72 31.68 -30.36
N GLU A 193 27.58 31.78 -31.04
CA GLU A 193 26.27 31.96 -30.42
C GLU A 193 25.97 30.83 -29.44
N ASP A 194 26.26 29.59 -29.86
CA ASP A 194 25.98 28.38 -29.09
C ASP A 194 27.05 28.09 -28.02
N LYS A 195 28.17 28.82 -28.07
CA LYS A 195 29.32 28.77 -27.14
C LYS A 195 30.06 27.43 -27.17
N TYR A 196 30.24 26.87 -28.35
CA TYR A 196 30.99 25.62 -28.55
C TYR A 196 32.49 25.85 -28.66
N ALA A 197 33.28 24.79 -28.44
CA ALA A 197 34.74 24.87 -28.37
C ALA A 197 35.41 24.96 -29.75
N GLY A 198 34.68 24.63 -30.81
CA GLY A 198 35.20 24.58 -32.16
C GLY A 198 34.20 24.01 -33.16
N ILE A 199 34.71 23.58 -34.31
CA ILE A 199 33.95 22.85 -35.33
C ILE A 199 34.75 21.63 -35.82
N ASN A 200 34.06 20.50 -36.04
CA ASN A 200 34.59 19.36 -36.77
C ASN A 200 34.06 19.39 -38.20
N ILE A 201 34.95 19.41 -39.19
CA ILE A 201 34.58 19.32 -40.60
C ILE A 201 34.66 17.85 -41.01
N ASP A 202 33.55 17.31 -41.49
CA ASP A 202 33.47 15.92 -41.92
C ASP A 202 32.68 15.83 -43.23
N PHE A 203 33.36 16.19 -44.32
CA PHE A 203 32.82 16.08 -45.65
C PHE A 203 33.35 14.81 -46.27
N THR A 204 32.46 13.86 -46.58
CA THR A 204 32.80 12.62 -47.27
C THR A 204 32.46 12.71 -48.76
N GLY A 205 33.20 11.99 -49.61
CA GLY A 205 32.97 11.97 -51.06
C GLY A 205 33.32 13.28 -51.78
N LEU A 206 34.40 13.94 -51.36
CA LEU A 206 34.92 15.14 -52.05
C LEU A 206 35.34 14.80 -53.48
N ASN A 207 35.09 15.73 -54.42
CA ASN A 207 35.60 15.59 -55.77
C ASN A 207 37.12 15.89 -55.80
N GLU A 208 37.92 15.03 -56.43
CA GLU A 208 39.37 15.25 -56.57
C GLU A 208 39.70 16.61 -57.22
N ASP A 209 38.85 17.10 -58.13
CA ASP A 209 39.02 18.42 -58.76
C ASP A 209 38.94 19.58 -57.74
N ASP A 210 38.29 19.38 -56.60
CA ASP A 210 38.14 20.36 -55.53
C ASP A 210 39.32 20.40 -54.54
N ARG A 211 40.30 19.49 -54.64
CA ARG A 211 41.40 19.32 -53.67
C ARG A 211 42.01 20.65 -53.22
N GLN A 212 42.43 21.50 -54.16
CA GLN A 212 43.07 22.78 -53.83
C GLN A 212 42.08 23.81 -53.25
N LEU A 213 40.82 23.77 -53.68
CA LEU A 213 39.76 24.65 -53.21
C LEU A 213 39.35 24.29 -51.79
N PHE A 214 39.28 23.01 -51.47
CA PHE A 214 39.04 22.52 -50.13
C PHE A 214 40.16 22.91 -49.16
N THR A 215 41.43 22.75 -49.55
CA THR A 215 42.57 23.26 -48.75
C THR A 215 42.47 24.77 -48.51
N THR A 216 42.04 25.53 -49.53
CA THR A 216 41.82 26.99 -49.40
C THR A 216 40.69 27.30 -48.42
N PHE A 217 39.57 26.56 -48.51
CA PHE A 217 38.45 26.68 -47.58
C PHE A 217 38.87 26.40 -46.14
N MET A 218 39.60 25.31 -45.89
CA MET A 218 40.08 24.95 -44.57
C MET A 218 41.06 25.99 -44.01
N SER A 219 41.94 26.55 -44.84
CA SER A 219 42.81 27.66 -44.44
C SER A 219 42.03 28.91 -44.06
N GLU A 220 41.04 29.32 -44.87
CA GLU A 220 40.18 30.48 -44.59
C GLU A 220 39.36 30.28 -43.30
N LEU A 221 38.88 29.06 -43.06
CA LEU A 221 38.14 28.66 -41.86
C LEU A 221 39.03 28.73 -40.61
N TYR A 222 40.22 28.11 -40.68
CA TYR A 222 41.17 28.04 -39.58
C TYR A 222 41.67 29.41 -39.14
N ASP A 223 42.03 30.27 -40.08
CA ASP A 223 42.48 31.64 -39.76
C ASP A 223 41.42 32.41 -38.95
N LEU A 224 40.13 32.25 -39.29
CA LEU A 224 39.04 32.88 -38.56
C LEU A 224 38.84 32.28 -37.16
N PHE A 225 38.76 30.94 -37.07
CA PHE A 225 38.49 30.23 -35.82
C PHE A 225 39.65 30.36 -34.82
N TYR A 226 40.88 30.14 -35.29
CA TYR A 226 42.10 30.25 -34.48
C TYR A 226 42.26 31.66 -33.89
N SER A 227 41.95 32.72 -34.65
CA SER A 227 42.01 34.10 -34.15
C SER A 227 41.03 34.40 -33.00
N HIS A 228 40.06 33.52 -32.76
CA HIS A 228 39.06 33.61 -31.70
C HIS A 228 39.16 32.51 -30.64
N ASN A 229 40.26 31.74 -30.61
CA ASN A 229 40.47 30.59 -29.73
C ASN A 229 39.40 29.49 -29.88
N LEU A 230 38.88 29.29 -31.10
CA LEU A 230 38.01 28.16 -31.45
C LEU A 230 38.82 27.11 -32.19
N GLN A 231 38.58 25.84 -31.90
CA GLN A 231 39.30 24.73 -32.54
C GLN A 231 38.69 24.40 -33.90
N VAL A 232 39.54 23.99 -34.85
CA VAL A 232 39.11 23.35 -36.10
C VAL A 232 39.67 21.95 -36.14
N ILE A 233 38.77 20.98 -36.19
CA ILE A 233 39.06 19.56 -36.35
C ILE A 233 38.62 19.15 -37.75
N LEU A 234 39.41 18.30 -38.40
CA LEU A 234 39.07 17.73 -39.70
C LEU A 234 39.06 16.21 -39.59
N THR A 235 37.93 15.60 -39.91
CA THR A 235 37.80 14.15 -40.05
C THR A 235 38.14 13.77 -41.50
N VAL A 236 39.00 12.76 -41.67
CA VAL A 236 39.52 12.37 -42.98
C VAL A 236 39.56 10.85 -43.15
N PRO A 237 39.30 10.36 -44.37
CA PRO A 237 39.59 8.98 -44.74
C PRO A 237 41.11 8.76 -44.86
N PRO A 238 41.59 7.50 -44.82
CA PRO A 238 43.01 7.17 -44.77
C PRO A 238 43.77 7.34 -46.09
N ASP A 239 43.11 7.13 -47.24
CA ASP A 239 43.72 7.27 -48.57
C ASP A 239 42.70 7.80 -49.59
N ASP A 240 42.55 9.13 -49.64
CA ASP A 240 41.67 9.80 -50.59
C ASP A 240 42.39 10.94 -51.33
N GLY A 241 42.41 10.84 -52.67
CA GLY A 241 43.07 11.77 -53.58
C GLY A 241 42.52 13.21 -53.53
N ALA A 242 41.32 13.42 -52.99
CA ALA A 242 40.73 14.74 -52.82
C ALA A 242 41.31 15.53 -51.64
N TYR A 243 42.05 14.88 -50.72
CA TYR A 243 42.61 15.53 -49.53
C TYR A 243 44.10 15.79 -49.70
N ASP A 244 44.50 17.05 -49.47
CA ASP A 244 45.92 17.40 -49.40
C ASP A 244 46.42 17.35 -47.96
N TYR A 245 46.53 16.13 -47.40
CA TYR A 245 46.82 15.86 -45.99
C TYR A 245 47.96 16.71 -45.41
N SER A 246 49.10 16.83 -46.12
CA SER A 246 50.23 17.62 -45.63
C SER A 246 49.87 19.10 -45.46
N SER A 247 49.16 19.69 -46.42
CA SER A 247 48.77 21.10 -46.38
C SER A 247 47.59 21.34 -45.42
N LEU A 248 46.64 20.40 -45.36
CA LEU A 248 45.51 20.44 -44.42
C LEU A 248 45.97 20.30 -42.96
N SER A 249 47.03 19.53 -42.70
CA SER A 249 47.59 19.40 -41.35
C SER A 249 48.13 20.72 -40.79
N GLU A 250 48.50 21.67 -41.65
CA GLU A 250 48.95 23.01 -41.23
C GLU A 250 47.78 23.93 -40.84
N THR A 251 46.55 23.62 -41.29
CA THR A 251 45.34 24.44 -41.15
C THR A 251 44.29 23.83 -40.22
N VAL A 252 44.69 22.94 -39.32
CA VAL A 252 43.79 22.35 -38.30
C VAL A 252 44.51 22.22 -36.95
N ASP A 253 43.74 22.19 -35.87
CA ASP A 253 44.23 21.88 -34.52
C ASP A 253 44.46 20.37 -34.35
N ARG A 254 43.52 19.57 -34.86
CA ARG A 254 43.54 18.10 -34.83
C ARG A 254 43.02 17.55 -36.16
N MET A 255 43.54 16.39 -36.55
CA MET A 255 43.05 15.62 -37.68
C MET A 255 42.61 14.25 -37.17
N ILE A 256 41.33 13.92 -37.34
CA ILE A 256 40.75 12.62 -36.99
C ILE A 256 40.86 11.73 -38.22
N LEU A 257 41.71 10.72 -38.15
CA LEU A 257 41.89 9.70 -39.17
C LEU A 257 40.88 8.57 -38.94
N MET A 258 40.02 8.29 -39.92
CA MET A 258 39.13 7.13 -39.90
C MET A 258 39.96 5.86 -40.15
N LEU A 259 40.41 5.19 -39.09
CA LEU A 259 41.22 3.97 -39.20
C LEU A 259 40.32 2.74 -39.34
N PHE A 260 39.37 2.80 -40.27
CA PHE A 260 38.44 1.73 -40.62
C PHE A 260 37.95 1.94 -42.05
N ASP A 261 37.03 1.09 -42.52
CA ASP A 261 36.58 1.03 -43.91
C ASP A 261 37.69 0.64 -44.91
N GLU A 262 38.61 -0.25 -44.52
CA GLU A 262 39.46 -1.00 -45.47
C GLU A 262 38.57 -1.75 -46.48
N HIS A 263 37.49 -2.34 -45.95
CA HIS A 263 36.35 -2.88 -46.68
C HIS A 263 35.06 -2.24 -46.12
N TYR A 264 34.13 -1.88 -47.01
CA TYR A 264 32.88 -1.14 -46.72
C TYR A 264 31.71 -1.67 -47.56
N GLU A 265 30.50 -1.14 -47.38
CA GLU A 265 29.25 -1.64 -48.02
C GLU A 265 29.37 -1.95 -49.52
N ALA A 266 30.06 -1.10 -50.29
CA ALA A 266 30.19 -1.26 -51.73
C ALA A 266 31.49 -1.97 -52.18
N SER A 267 32.34 -2.41 -51.25
CA SER A 267 33.54 -3.20 -51.56
C SER A 267 33.25 -4.70 -51.58
N GLU A 268 34.24 -5.48 -52.00
CA GLU A 268 34.24 -6.94 -51.78
C GLU A 268 34.31 -7.25 -50.27
N PRO A 269 33.80 -8.41 -49.81
CA PRO A 269 33.81 -8.78 -48.40
C PRO A 269 35.23 -8.93 -47.85
N GLY A 270 35.50 -8.32 -46.69
CA GLY A 270 36.79 -8.39 -46.03
C GLY A 270 36.80 -7.69 -44.68
N SER A 271 37.94 -7.72 -43.99
CA SER A 271 38.12 -7.08 -42.69
C SER A 271 37.86 -5.57 -42.78
N VAL A 272 37.03 -5.04 -41.90
CA VAL A 272 36.72 -3.59 -41.87
C VAL A 272 37.96 -2.76 -41.52
N ALA A 273 38.86 -3.29 -40.70
CA ALA A 273 40.14 -2.65 -40.37
C ALA A 273 41.19 -3.69 -39.94
N SER A 274 41.89 -4.32 -40.90
CA SER A 274 42.91 -5.32 -40.55
C SER A 274 44.09 -4.69 -39.81
N ALA A 275 44.75 -5.46 -38.94
CA ALA A 275 45.93 -4.98 -38.21
C ALA A 275 47.09 -4.60 -39.16
N ASN A 276 47.24 -5.35 -40.27
CA ASN A 276 48.22 -5.07 -41.32
C ASN A 276 47.99 -3.71 -41.98
N TRP A 277 46.76 -3.50 -42.47
CA TRP A 277 46.36 -2.26 -43.12
C TRP A 277 46.44 -1.09 -42.14
N SER A 278 45.96 -1.26 -40.92
CA SER A 278 46.03 -0.23 -39.87
C SER A 278 47.48 0.22 -39.63
N GLN A 279 48.42 -0.72 -39.53
CA GLN A 279 49.84 -0.42 -39.39
C GLN A 279 50.40 0.30 -40.63
N GLN A 280 50.09 -0.17 -41.83
CA GLN A 280 50.54 0.46 -43.06
C GLN A 280 50.04 1.91 -43.19
N ILE A 281 48.75 2.15 -42.92
CA ILE A 281 48.18 3.50 -42.94
C ILE A 281 48.90 4.40 -41.93
N LEU A 282 49.10 3.94 -40.69
CA LEU A 282 49.80 4.73 -39.67
C LEU A 282 51.26 5.04 -40.03
N ASP A 283 51.97 4.10 -40.67
CA ASP A 283 53.36 4.27 -41.13
C ASP A 283 53.46 5.28 -42.30
N GLU A 284 52.45 5.30 -43.18
CA GLU A 284 52.47 6.09 -44.43
C GLU A 284 51.73 7.45 -44.31
N PHE A 285 50.92 7.65 -43.26
CA PHE A 285 50.08 8.83 -43.12
C PHE A 285 50.90 10.12 -42.97
N PRO A 286 50.77 11.12 -43.87
CA PRO A 286 51.71 12.23 -43.98
C PRO A 286 51.39 13.39 -43.02
N VAL A 287 51.05 13.09 -41.77
CA VAL A 287 50.65 14.03 -40.73
C VAL A 287 51.46 13.78 -39.46
N SER A 288 51.86 14.87 -38.78
CA SER A 288 52.64 14.77 -37.55
C SER A 288 51.79 14.19 -36.40
N SER A 289 52.39 13.31 -35.62
CA SER A 289 51.70 12.53 -34.59
C SER A 289 51.10 13.39 -33.46
N ASP A 290 51.62 14.61 -33.23
CA ASP A 290 51.09 15.58 -32.27
C ASP A 290 49.75 16.21 -32.65
N LYS A 291 49.32 16.05 -33.91
CA LYS A 291 48.01 16.49 -34.42
C LYS A 291 47.05 15.35 -34.75
N LEU A 292 47.55 14.11 -34.79
CA LEU A 292 46.81 12.95 -35.25
C LEU A 292 45.96 12.37 -34.12
N ILE A 293 44.65 12.28 -34.37
CA ILE A 293 43.68 11.53 -33.59
C ILE A 293 43.25 10.34 -34.45
N VAL A 294 43.19 9.14 -33.88
CA VAL A 294 42.73 7.95 -34.60
C VAL A 294 41.30 7.63 -34.21
N SER A 295 40.40 7.55 -35.19
CA SER A 295 39.02 7.12 -35.00
C SER A 295 38.94 5.60 -35.09
N LEU A 296 38.32 4.99 -34.09
CA LEU A 296 38.11 3.55 -33.96
C LEU A 296 36.62 3.26 -34.05
N ALA A 297 36.31 2.10 -34.63
CA ALA A 297 34.95 1.66 -34.91
C ALA A 297 34.71 0.28 -34.30
N ASN A 298 33.47 0.02 -33.91
CA ASN A 298 32.99 -1.24 -33.35
C ASN A 298 31.71 -1.66 -34.08
N PHE A 299 31.76 -1.67 -35.41
CA PHE A 299 30.67 -2.10 -36.28
C PHE A 299 31.21 -3.06 -37.36
N GLY A 300 30.31 -3.61 -38.15
CA GLY A 300 30.63 -4.49 -39.26
C GLY A 300 29.71 -4.31 -40.46
N TYR A 301 29.98 -5.10 -41.49
CA TYR A 301 29.10 -5.21 -42.65
C TYR A 301 28.79 -6.68 -42.92
N ASP A 302 27.55 -6.96 -43.30
CA ASP A 302 27.06 -8.26 -43.75
C ASP A 302 26.95 -8.30 -45.26
N TRP A 303 27.80 -9.12 -45.90
CA TRP A 303 27.76 -9.32 -47.34
C TRP A 303 27.13 -10.66 -47.68
N THR A 304 26.25 -10.65 -48.68
CA THR A 304 25.90 -11.86 -49.42
C THR A 304 27.07 -12.24 -50.34
N VAL A 305 27.67 -13.42 -50.12
CA VAL A 305 28.80 -13.91 -50.91
C VAL A 305 28.38 -14.13 -52.37
N ASP A 306 29.25 -13.77 -53.32
CA ASP A 306 29.02 -13.86 -54.78
C ASP A 306 27.78 -13.08 -55.29
N SER A 307 27.41 -11.97 -54.63
CA SER A 307 26.29 -11.09 -54.98
C SER A 307 26.74 -9.71 -55.43
N GLU A 308 25.97 -9.05 -56.32
CA GLU A 308 26.16 -7.63 -56.66
C GLU A 308 25.47 -6.68 -55.64
N LYS A 309 24.84 -7.23 -54.59
CA LYS A 309 24.23 -6.42 -53.52
C LYS A 309 25.32 -5.80 -52.64
N GLN A 310 25.13 -4.54 -52.26
CA GLN A 310 25.94 -3.89 -51.23
C GLN A 310 25.75 -4.61 -49.90
N GLY A 311 26.81 -4.63 -49.09
CA GLY A 311 26.78 -5.12 -47.72
C GLY A 311 25.88 -4.26 -46.85
N GLU A 312 25.28 -4.88 -45.84
CA GLU A 312 24.42 -4.22 -44.86
C GLU A 312 25.24 -3.82 -43.64
N TYR A 313 25.18 -2.55 -43.25
CA TYR A 313 25.80 -2.03 -42.04
C TYR A 313 25.15 -2.62 -40.78
N LEU A 314 25.95 -3.11 -39.84
CA LEU A 314 25.49 -3.66 -38.56
C LEU A 314 26.36 -3.17 -37.41
N THR A 315 25.75 -2.73 -36.31
CA THR A 315 26.44 -2.43 -35.05
C THR A 315 26.93 -3.70 -34.35
N TYR A 316 27.88 -3.60 -33.43
CA TYR A 316 28.36 -4.76 -32.66
C TYR A 316 27.21 -5.50 -31.94
N SER A 317 26.27 -4.75 -31.34
CA SER A 317 25.12 -5.32 -30.62
C SER A 317 24.20 -6.13 -31.54
N GLU A 318 23.86 -5.61 -32.73
CA GLU A 318 23.04 -6.33 -33.73
C GLU A 318 23.73 -7.61 -34.23
N ILE A 319 25.07 -7.58 -34.36
CA ILE A 319 25.83 -8.77 -34.74
C ILE A 319 25.80 -9.81 -33.62
N MET A 320 25.98 -9.42 -32.36
CA MET A 320 25.92 -10.34 -31.22
C MET A 320 24.51 -10.91 -31.02
N GLU A 321 23.47 -10.12 -31.25
CA GLU A 321 22.08 -10.58 -31.31
C GLU A 321 21.93 -11.69 -32.36
N LYS A 322 22.28 -11.40 -33.61
CA LYS A 322 22.19 -12.36 -34.71
C LYS A 322 23.00 -13.64 -34.45
N VAL A 323 24.15 -13.51 -33.77
CA VAL A 323 24.97 -14.64 -33.33
C VAL A 323 24.26 -15.48 -32.29
N SER A 324 23.66 -14.85 -31.28
CA SER A 324 23.03 -15.54 -30.15
C SER A 324 21.69 -16.17 -30.52
N GLU A 325 20.84 -15.49 -31.29
CA GLU A 325 19.51 -15.98 -31.70
C GLU A 325 19.59 -17.17 -32.65
N SER A 326 20.54 -17.13 -33.59
CA SER A 326 20.67 -18.13 -34.65
C SER A 326 21.77 -19.17 -34.40
N ASP A 327 22.32 -19.24 -33.18
CA ASP A 327 23.44 -20.12 -32.79
C ASP A 327 24.61 -20.07 -33.80
N LEU A 328 24.93 -18.85 -34.25
CA LEU A 328 26.06 -18.64 -35.15
C LEU A 328 27.37 -18.68 -34.36
N LYS A 329 28.48 -18.86 -35.07
CA LYS A 329 29.80 -18.88 -34.45
C LYS A 329 30.67 -17.78 -35.00
N VAL A 330 31.08 -16.89 -34.10
CA VAL A 330 32.17 -15.96 -34.34
C VAL A 330 33.47 -16.76 -34.52
N GLN A 331 34.14 -16.51 -35.63
CA GLN A 331 35.43 -17.05 -36.02
C GLN A 331 36.46 -15.92 -36.00
N TRP A 332 37.74 -16.27 -35.90
CA TRP A 332 38.83 -15.30 -35.82
C TRP A 332 39.80 -15.53 -36.98
N ASP A 333 40.05 -14.48 -37.77
CA ASP A 333 41.09 -14.51 -38.80
C ASP A 333 42.45 -14.14 -38.20
N GLN A 334 43.43 -15.03 -38.38
CA GLN A 334 44.76 -14.87 -37.79
C GLN A 334 45.62 -13.82 -38.51
N ASP A 335 45.39 -13.62 -39.81
CA ASP A 335 46.22 -12.73 -40.64
C ASP A 335 45.75 -11.28 -40.51
N SER A 336 44.43 -11.04 -40.57
CA SER A 336 43.83 -9.72 -40.37
C SER A 336 43.70 -9.33 -38.90
N ARG A 337 43.63 -10.31 -37.99
CA ARG A 337 43.34 -10.16 -36.56
C ARG A 337 41.97 -9.52 -36.29
N THR A 338 40.98 -10.00 -37.04
CA THR A 338 39.61 -9.48 -37.02
C THR A 338 38.63 -10.65 -36.88
N PRO A 339 37.54 -10.50 -36.12
CA PRO A 339 36.49 -11.50 -36.06
C PRO A 339 35.58 -11.45 -37.29
N TYR A 340 34.97 -12.59 -37.61
CA TYR A 340 33.95 -12.71 -38.65
C TYR A 340 32.93 -13.82 -38.33
N VAL A 341 31.75 -13.74 -38.93
CA VAL A 341 30.68 -14.75 -38.83
C VAL A 341 30.30 -15.20 -40.24
N ARG A 342 30.09 -16.51 -40.43
CA ARG A 342 29.56 -17.07 -41.68
C ARG A 342 28.29 -17.87 -41.41
N TYR A 343 27.29 -17.67 -42.25
CA TYR A 343 26.01 -18.35 -42.13
C TYR A 343 25.33 -18.52 -43.49
N THR A 344 24.30 -19.35 -43.54
CA THR A 344 23.39 -19.41 -44.69
C THR A 344 21.99 -18.99 -44.29
N GLU A 345 21.36 -18.20 -45.16
CA GLU A 345 19.99 -17.74 -45.07
C GLU A 345 19.38 -17.87 -46.46
N ASP A 346 18.22 -18.53 -46.55
CA ASP A 346 17.56 -18.86 -47.83
C ASP A 346 18.49 -19.48 -48.89
N TYR A 347 19.39 -20.37 -48.44
CA TYR A 347 20.41 -21.04 -49.26
C TYR A 347 21.49 -20.12 -49.88
N GLN A 348 21.53 -18.83 -49.52
CA GLN A 348 22.63 -17.92 -49.86
C GLN A 348 23.65 -17.89 -48.73
N GLU A 349 24.93 -17.81 -49.07
CA GLU A 349 26.00 -17.65 -48.08
C GLU A 349 26.17 -16.18 -47.73
N HIS A 350 26.29 -15.90 -46.45
CA HIS A 350 26.56 -14.59 -45.90
C HIS A 350 27.84 -14.60 -45.07
N ILE A 351 28.55 -13.48 -45.10
CA ILE A 351 29.72 -13.25 -44.27
C ILE A 351 29.65 -11.86 -43.64
N ILE A 352 29.82 -11.82 -42.31
CA ILE A 352 29.89 -10.60 -41.54
C ILE A 352 31.33 -10.43 -41.08
N TRP A 353 32.00 -9.35 -41.47
CA TRP A 353 33.24 -8.91 -40.84
C TRP A 353 32.94 -7.71 -39.96
N PHE A 354 33.51 -7.69 -38.76
CA PHE A 354 33.19 -6.66 -37.78
C PHE A 354 34.35 -6.35 -36.85
N LEU A 355 34.24 -5.21 -36.19
CA LEU A 355 35.19 -4.73 -35.20
C LEU A 355 34.56 -4.79 -33.80
N ASP A 356 35.35 -5.16 -32.81
CA ASP A 356 34.98 -5.27 -31.40
C ASP A 356 36.05 -4.60 -30.51
N ALA A 357 35.92 -4.69 -29.17
CA ALA A 357 36.92 -4.07 -28.29
C ALA A 357 38.33 -4.67 -28.45
N VAL A 358 38.45 -5.92 -28.93
CA VAL A 358 39.73 -6.59 -29.18
C VAL A 358 40.41 -6.01 -30.42
N THR A 359 39.66 -5.76 -31.50
CA THR A 359 40.21 -5.07 -32.67
C THR A 359 40.58 -3.63 -32.33
N SER A 360 39.70 -2.91 -31.61
CA SER A 360 39.96 -1.53 -31.19
C SER A 360 41.18 -1.42 -30.27
N TYR A 361 41.39 -2.40 -29.37
CA TYR A 361 42.63 -2.52 -28.59
C TYR A 361 43.87 -2.63 -29.47
N ASN A 362 43.85 -3.52 -30.46
CA ASN A 362 44.98 -3.72 -31.37
C ASN A 362 45.30 -2.45 -32.16
N GLN A 363 44.28 -1.76 -32.67
CA GLN A 363 44.43 -0.51 -33.41
C GLN A 363 44.94 0.62 -32.52
N LEU A 364 44.39 0.77 -31.32
CA LEU A 364 44.83 1.75 -30.34
C LEU A 364 46.30 1.54 -29.97
N LYS A 365 46.70 0.29 -29.70
CA LYS A 365 48.09 -0.03 -29.37
C LYS A 365 49.04 0.33 -30.51
N LEU A 366 48.72 -0.07 -31.75
CA LEU A 366 49.50 0.30 -32.92
C LEU A 366 49.61 1.82 -33.06
N ALA A 367 48.51 2.54 -32.89
CA ALA A 367 48.48 3.99 -32.97
C ALA A 367 49.35 4.66 -31.88
N MET A 368 49.29 4.19 -30.62
CA MET A 368 50.10 4.72 -29.52
C MET A 368 51.60 4.52 -29.72
N GLU A 369 52.01 3.46 -30.41
CA GLU A 369 53.42 3.25 -30.78
C GLU A 369 53.90 4.22 -31.87
N HIS A 370 52.97 4.73 -32.69
CA HIS A 370 53.22 5.81 -33.65
C HIS A 370 53.15 7.20 -33.03
N GLY A 371 52.83 7.30 -31.74
CA GLY A 371 52.88 8.56 -30.98
C GLY A 371 51.68 9.47 -31.21
N ILE A 372 50.49 8.91 -31.47
CA ILE A 372 49.25 9.68 -31.66
C ILE A 372 48.95 10.61 -30.49
N LYS A 373 48.15 11.65 -30.77
CA LYS A 373 47.74 12.62 -29.77
C LYS A 373 46.52 12.17 -28.95
N GLY A 374 45.65 11.37 -29.55
CA GLY A 374 44.42 10.90 -28.93
C GLY A 374 43.60 9.98 -29.82
N VAL A 375 42.41 9.63 -29.37
CA VAL A 375 41.53 8.62 -29.98
C VAL A 375 40.10 9.14 -30.10
N ALA A 376 39.39 8.74 -31.15
CA ALA A 376 37.98 9.02 -31.35
C ALA A 376 37.15 7.72 -31.44
N ILE A 377 35.92 7.73 -30.92
CA ILE A 377 34.99 6.60 -30.99
C ILE A 377 33.88 6.90 -32.00
N GLN A 378 33.75 6.02 -33.02
CA GLN A 378 32.77 6.12 -34.10
C GLN A 378 31.81 4.92 -34.08
N ASN A 379 30.56 5.03 -33.65
CA ASN A 379 29.89 6.11 -32.91
C ASN A 379 29.61 5.65 -31.47
N LEU A 380 29.24 6.57 -30.58
CA LEU A 380 28.69 6.21 -29.27
C LEU A 380 27.46 5.31 -29.44
N GLY A 381 27.36 4.28 -28.60
CA GLY A 381 26.29 3.30 -28.60
C GLY A 381 26.58 2.07 -29.47
N TYR A 382 27.61 2.13 -30.33
CA TYR A 382 27.99 1.01 -31.21
C TYR A 382 29.17 0.23 -30.63
N GLU A 383 29.90 0.82 -29.70
CA GLU A 383 31.05 0.22 -29.06
C GLU A 383 30.71 -0.90 -28.08
N GLU A 384 31.63 -1.85 -27.97
CA GLU A 384 31.60 -2.83 -26.89
C GLU A 384 32.08 -2.13 -25.61
N SER A 385 31.25 -2.14 -24.55
CA SER A 385 31.48 -1.32 -23.34
C SER A 385 32.81 -1.57 -22.66
N SER A 386 33.33 -2.81 -22.72
CA SER A 386 34.64 -3.17 -22.16
C SER A 386 35.81 -2.37 -22.76
N PHE A 387 35.61 -1.69 -23.90
CA PHE A 387 36.61 -0.81 -24.48
C PHE A 387 36.82 0.47 -23.65
N TRP A 388 35.79 0.97 -22.94
CA TRP A 388 35.93 2.14 -22.07
C TRP A 388 36.91 1.89 -20.92
N ASP A 389 36.94 0.66 -20.37
CA ASP A 389 37.93 0.27 -19.35
C ASP A 389 39.38 0.36 -19.86
N ILE A 390 39.59 0.22 -21.16
CA ILE A 390 40.91 0.40 -21.80
C ILE A 390 41.25 1.88 -21.95
N LEU A 391 40.26 2.72 -22.25
CA LEU A 391 40.43 4.16 -22.47
C LEU A 391 40.64 4.93 -21.17
N ASP A 392 40.04 4.48 -20.06
CA ASP A 392 40.17 5.09 -18.74
C ASP A 392 41.61 5.06 -18.19
N ASP A 393 42.39 4.03 -18.55
CA ASP A 393 43.83 3.97 -18.21
C ASP A 393 44.67 3.40 -19.35
N THR A 394 45.10 4.29 -20.24
CA THR A 394 46.01 3.94 -21.35
C THR A 394 47.47 3.77 -20.90
N THR A 395 47.83 4.08 -19.64
CA THR A 395 49.24 4.00 -19.17
C THR A 395 49.71 2.57 -18.98
N SER A 396 48.78 1.65 -18.71
CA SER A 396 49.04 0.22 -18.45
C SER A 396 48.19 -0.67 -19.37
N ILE A 397 48.03 -0.27 -20.64
CA ILE A 397 47.10 -0.88 -21.58
C ILE A 397 47.25 -2.42 -21.72
N GLU A 398 48.47 -2.96 -21.60
CA GLU A 398 48.71 -4.42 -21.64
C GLU A 398 48.22 -5.16 -20.38
N ASP A 399 48.29 -4.52 -19.21
CA ASP A 399 47.79 -5.08 -17.95
C ASP A 399 46.25 -5.08 -17.93
N ASN A 400 45.61 -4.14 -18.63
CA ASN A 400 44.15 -3.97 -18.71
C ASN A 400 43.46 -4.90 -19.72
N VAL A 401 44.22 -5.72 -20.47
CA VAL A 401 43.64 -6.74 -21.39
C VAL A 401 42.80 -7.79 -20.65
N SER A 402 42.88 -7.87 -19.32
CA SER A 402 41.95 -8.69 -18.52
C SER A 402 40.52 -8.20 -18.55
N GLU A 403 40.29 -6.89 -18.64
CA GLU A 403 38.96 -6.28 -18.59
C GLU A 403 38.14 -6.69 -19.83
N LEU A 404 38.82 -6.80 -20.98
CA LEU A 404 38.23 -7.30 -22.23
C LEU A 404 37.74 -8.76 -22.18
N LYS A 405 37.95 -9.54 -21.11
CA LYS A 405 37.51 -10.94 -21.07
C LYS A 405 36.02 -11.11 -20.79
N THR A 406 35.44 -10.16 -20.07
CA THR A 406 34.00 -10.10 -19.82
C THR A 406 33.41 -9.13 -20.81
N ILE A 407 32.31 -9.53 -21.44
CA ILE A 407 31.61 -8.70 -22.41
C ILE A 407 30.31 -8.31 -21.74
N GLU A 408 30.27 -7.10 -21.21
CA GLU A 408 29.04 -6.55 -20.64
C GLU A 408 28.04 -6.24 -21.75
N ASN A 409 26.77 -6.17 -21.37
CA ASN A 409 25.71 -5.91 -22.31
C ASN A 409 25.39 -4.41 -22.33
N VAL A 410 25.87 -3.71 -23.37
CA VAL A 410 25.72 -2.25 -23.53
C VAL A 410 24.24 -1.85 -23.67
N THR A 411 23.42 -2.75 -24.21
CA THR A 411 21.98 -2.56 -24.36
C THR A 411 21.28 -3.62 -23.50
N PRO A 412 21.07 -3.37 -22.19
CA PRO A 412 20.57 -4.41 -21.29
C PRO A 412 19.20 -4.94 -21.70
N ILE A 413 18.42 -4.15 -22.45
CA ILE A 413 17.09 -4.48 -22.93
C ILE A 413 17.05 -4.33 -24.44
N GLN A 414 16.52 -5.35 -25.11
CA GLN A 414 16.26 -5.34 -26.53
C GLN A 414 14.78 -5.66 -26.79
N PHE A 415 14.12 -4.82 -27.56
CA PHE A 415 12.73 -5.03 -27.95
C PHE A 415 12.68 -5.66 -29.34
N THR A 416 11.93 -6.74 -29.47
CA THR A 416 11.64 -7.37 -30.77
C THR A 416 10.14 -7.36 -31.01
N GLY A 417 9.69 -7.26 -32.27
CA GLY A 417 8.27 -7.15 -32.61
C GLY A 417 7.66 -5.76 -32.37
N ASP A 418 6.33 -5.68 -32.41
CA ASP A 418 5.57 -4.42 -32.30
C ASP A 418 4.28 -4.65 -31.48
N GLY A 419 3.79 -3.61 -30.79
CA GLY A 419 2.57 -3.61 -29.97
C GLY A 419 2.76 -3.58 -28.45
N ASP A 420 1.62 -3.62 -27.74
CA ASP A 420 1.52 -3.27 -26.31
C ASP A 420 1.47 -4.51 -25.38
N ILE A 421 1.59 -5.72 -25.93
CA ILE A 421 1.58 -6.97 -25.15
C ILE A 421 3.00 -7.50 -25.07
N ILE A 422 3.47 -7.77 -23.86
CA ILE A 422 4.89 -7.96 -23.61
C ILE A 422 5.15 -9.35 -23.02
N LYS A 423 6.24 -9.95 -23.50
CA LYS A 423 6.82 -11.17 -22.94
C LYS A 423 8.34 -11.09 -22.97
N ILE A 424 8.95 -11.32 -21.82
CA ILE A 424 10.39 -11.53 -21.71
C ILE A 424 10.71 -12.94 -22.25
N SER A 425 11.56 -13.04 -23.27
CA SER A 425 11.96 -14.31 -23.89
C SER A 425 13.33 -14.83 -23.43
N SER A 426 14.20 -13.96 -22.87
CA SER A 426 15.48 -14.35 -22.24
C SER A 426 15.78 -13.55 -20.98
N ASP A 427 16.57 -14.15 -20.08
CA ASP A 427 17.32 -13.41 -19.08
C ASP A 427 18.57 -12.80 -19.72
N SER A 428 18.98 -11.61 -19.24
CA SER A 428 20.26 -11.03 -19.63
C SER A 428 21.43 -11.84 -19.06
N GLU A 429 22.42 -12.10 -19.90
CA GLU A 429 23.64 -12.81 -19.53
C GLU A 429 24.89 -12.10 -20.06
N GLU A 430 25.91 -11.95 -19.21
CA GLU A 430 27.23 -11.46 -19.63
C GLU A 430 27.92 -12.47 -20.56
N GLY A 431 28.62 -11.92 -21.56
CA GLY A 431 29.48 -12.67 -22.45
C GLY A 431 30.86 -12.94 -21.82
N LEU A 432 31.53 -13.98 -22.31
CA LEU A 432 32.86 -14.36 -21.85
C LEU A 432 33.72 -14.76 -23.04
N ARG A 433 34.93 -14.21 -23.11
CA ARG A 433 35.94 -14.60 -24.12
C ARG A 433 37.30 -14.89 -23.50
N SER A 434 38.14 -15.60 -24.25
CA SER A 434 39.55 -15.83 -23.92
C SER A 434 40.45 -15.22 -24.97
N LEU A 435 41.46 -14.48 -24.51
CA LEU A 435 42.39 -13.73 -25.36
C LEU A 435 43.81 -14.29 -25.26
N LYS A 436 44.58 -14.19 -26.34
CA LYS A 436 46.01 -14.54 -26.37
C LYS A 436 46.82 -13.43 -27.02
N LEU A 437 47.77 -12.87 -26.28
CA LEU A 437 48.72 -11.90 -26.82
C LEU A 437 49.88 -12.58 -27.56
N ASP A 438 50.42 -11.90 -28.57
CA ASP A 438 51.71 -12.23 -29.20
C ASP A 438 52.89 -11.67 -28.38
N ARG A 439 54.10 -11.64 -28.98
CA ARG A 439 55.32 -11.17 -28.28
C ARG A 439 55.42 -9.65 -28.23
N GLU A 440 54.73 -9.01 -29.15
CA GLU A 440 54.60 -7.58 -29.34
C GLU A 440 53.46 -7.02 -28.48
N GLY A 441 52.70 -7.90 -27.81
CA GLY A 441 51.60 -7.59 -26.91
C GLY A 441 50.34 -7.13 -27.65
N LEU A 442 50.19 -7.49 -28.92
CA LEU A 442 48.92 -7.39 -29.65
C LEU A 442 48.13 -8.68 -29.45
N ILE A 443 46.80 -8.59 -29.45
CA ILE A 443 45.93 -9.75 -29.35
C ILE A 443 45.98 -10.51 -30.68
N SER A 444 46.36 -11.78 -30.61
CA SER A 444 46.59 -12.68 -31.74
C SER A 444 45.49 -13.74 -31.92
N LEU A 445 44.69 -13.98 -30.88
CA LEU A 445 43.56 -14.89 -30.92
C LEU A 445 42.52 -14.44 -29.91
N GLU A 446 41.30 -14.34 -30.41
CA GLU A 446 40.08 -14.24 -29.63
C GLU A 446 39.32 -15.58 -29.69
N THR A 447 38.65 -15.94 -28.60
CA THR A 447 37.72 -17.06 -28.62
C THR A 447 36.58 -16.81 -27.64
N TYR A 448 35.39 -16.60 -28.18
CA TYR A 448 34.16 -16.54 -27.41
C TYR A 448 33.90 -17.89 -26.71
N LYS A 449 33.63 -17.83 -25.41
CA LYS A 449 33.19 -18.95 -24.56
C LYS A 449 31.69 -18.91 -24.33
N LYS A 450 31.15 -17.70 -24.28
CA LYS A 450 29.75 -17.37 -24.10
C LYS A 450 29.50 -16.03 -24.78
N TYR A 451 28.42 -15.90 -25.53
CA TYR A 451 28.01 -14.63 -26.14
C TYR A 451 27.22 -13.81 -25.11
N PRO A 452 27.33 -12.47 -25.12
CA PRO A 452 26.42 -11.62 -24.34
C PRO A 452 25.00 -11.78 -24.88
N VAL A 453 24.01 -11.84 -23.98
CA VAL A 453 22.58 -11.96 -24.33
C VAL A 453 21.81 -10.87 -23.59
N PRO A 454 21.05 -9.99 -24.26
CA PRO A 454 20.26 -8.95 -23.59
C PRO A 454 18.97 -9.52 -23.01
N TYR A 455 18.24 -8.72 -22.23
CA TYR A 455 16.85 -9.03 -21.96
C TYR A 455 16.06 -8.86 -23.25
N TYR A 456 15.64 -9.97 -23.86
CA TYR A 456 14.74 -9.92 -25.00
C TYR A 456 13.31 -9.70 -24.52
N ILE A 457 12.75 -8.57 -24.92
CA ILE A 457 11.37 -8.21 -24.67
C ILE A 457 10.61 -8.26 -25.99
N GLU A 458 9.90 -9.36 -26.20
CA GLU A 458 9.04 -9.53 -27.35
C GLU A 458 7.74 -8.72 -27.16
N ARG A 459 7.46 -7.86 -28.13
CA ARG A 459 6.25 -7.07 -28.24
C ARG A 459 5.31 -7.70 -29.26
N PHE A 460 4.07 -7.82 -28.84
CA PHE A 460 3.00 -8.41 -29.64
C PHE A 460 1.79 -7.48 -29.73
N GLY A 461 1.05 -7.64 -30.83
CA GLY A 461 -0.20 -6.94 -31.06
C GLY A 461 -0.10 -5.77 -32.04
N GLY A 462 1.11 -5.44 -32.49
CA GLY A 462 1.34 -4.64 -33.69
C GLY A 462 0.80 -5.39 -34.91
N THR A 463 -0.11 -4.77 -35.66
CA THR A 463 -0.71 -5.39 -36.86
C THR A 463 -0.74 -4.40 -37.99
N GLU A 464 -0.48 -4.82 -39.23
CA GLU A 464 -0.60 -3.94 -40.43
C GLU A 464 -2.01 -3.35 -40.68
N SER A 465 -2.99 -3.66 -39.82
CA SER A 465 -4.36 -3.20 -39.89
C SER A 465 -4.68 -2.19 -38.78
N LYS A 466 -5.48 -1.16 -39.08
CA LYS A 466 -5.98 -0.18 -38.10
C LYS A 466 -6.90 -0.84 -37.06
N LYS A 467 -6.32 -1.51 -36.07
CA LYS A 467 -7.01 -2.14 -34.93
C LYS A 467 -6.71 -1.39 -33.64
N VAL A 468 -7.66 -1.37 -32.72
CA VAL A 468 -7.51 -0.73 -31.42
C VAL A 468 -8.28 -1.48 -30.34
N ALA A 469 -7.69 -1.63 -29.15
CA ALA A 469 -8.33 -2.21 -27.99
C ALA A 469 -8.63 -1.18 -26.91
N LEU A 470 -9.81 -1.27 -26.28
CA LEU A 470 -10.17 -0.47 -25.12
C LEU A 470 -9.96 -1.28 -23.85
N THR A 471 -9.19 -0.73 -22.92
CA THR A 471 -8.91 -1.33 -21.61
C THR A 471 -9.35 -0.42 -20.48
N PHE A 472 -9.77 -1.02 -19.37
CA PHE A 472 -10.30 -0.33 -18.20
C PHE A 472 -9.67 -0.85 -16.91
N ASP A 473 -9.04 0.03 -16.15
CA ASP A 473 -8.34 -0.29 -14.90
C ASP A 473 -9.09 0.22 -13.66
N ASP A 474 -8.68 -0.29 -12.50
CA ASP A 474 -9.20 -0.03 -11.13
C ASP A 474 -10.55 -0.67 -10.77
N GLY A 475 -11.33 -1.10 -11.75
CA GLY A 475 -12.67 -1.62 -11.54
C GLY A 475 -12.79 -2.91 -10.73
N PRO A 476 -14.03 -3.32 -10.40
CA PRO A 476 -15.28 -2.65 -10.74
C PRO A 476 -15.75 -1.61 -9.72
N ASP A 477 -16.33 -0.50 -10.20
CA ASP A 477 -17.17 0.42 -9.42
C ASP A 477 -18.67 0.07 -9.60
N PRO A 478 -19.52 0.15 -8.55
CA PRO A 478 -20.94 -0.20 -8.66
C PRO A 478 -21.79 0.80 -9.47
N THR A 479 -21.24 1.95 -9.82
CA THR A 479 -21.92 3.04 -10.55
C THR A 479 -21.35 3.20 -11.96
N PHE A 480 -20.03 3.36 -12.09
CA PHE A 480 -19.40 3.72 -13.35
C PHE A 480 -19.13 2.53 -14.27
N THR A 481 -18.64 1.40 -13.74
CA THR A 481 -18.45 0.18 -14.56
C THR A 481 -19.74 -0.27 -15.26
N PRO A 482 -20.92 -0.31 -14.60
CA PRO A 482 -22.19 -0.58 -15.29
C PRO A 482 -22.53 0.40 -16.42
N GLN A 483 -22.23 1.69 -16.28
CA GLN A 483 -22.48 2.70 -17.31
C GLN A 483 -21.56 2.51 -18.51
N ILE A 484 -20.29 2.21 -18.26
CA ILE A 484 -19.32 1.88 -19.31
C ILE A 484 -19.78 0.64 -20.08
N LEU A 485 -20.21 -0.42 -19.39
CA LEU A 485 -20.77 -1.63 -20.02
C LEU A 485 -22.00 -1.31 -20.89
N ASP A 486 -22.90 -0.43 -20.42
CA ASP A 486 -24.06 0.02 -21.20
C ASP A 486 -23.62 0.74 -22.49
N ILE A 487 -22.63 1.64 -22.41
CA ILE A 487 -22.06 2.35 -23.58
C ILE A 487 -21.41 1.37 -24.56
N LEU A 488 -20.59 0.44 -24.07
CA LEU A 488 -19.93 -0.57 -24.90
C LEU A 488 -20.96 -1.48 -25.60
N SER A 489 -22.03 -1.86 -24.90
CA SER A 489 -23.14 -2.61 -25.48
C SER A 489 -23.89 -1.80 -26.55
N GLU A 490 -24.17 -0.52 -26.31
CA GLU A 490 -24.84 0.36 -27.29
C GLU A 490 -23.98 0.54 -28.55
N LYS A 491 -22.67 0.72 -28.37
CA LYS A 491 -21.71 0.90 -29.47
C LYS A 491 -21.29 -0.41 -30.13
N ASN A 492 -21.69 -1.57 -29.59
CA ASN A 492 -21.27 -2.90 -30.03
C ASN A 492 -19.74 -3.05 -30.07
N VAL A 493 -19.09 -2.72 -28.96
CA VAL A 493 -17.64 -2.83 -28.75
C VAL A 493 -17.36 -3.75 -27.56
N LYS A 494 -16.29 -4.53 -27.61
CA LYS A 494 -15.79 -5.31 -26.46
C LYS A 494 -14.56 -4.63 -25.89
N GLY A 495 -14.62 -4.28 -24.60
CA GLY A 495 -13.45 -3.88 -23.82
C GLY A 495 -12.84 -5.02 -22.99
N THR A 496 -11.67 -4.75 -22.42
CA THR A 496 -10.98 -5.61 -21.44
C THR A 496 -10.86 -4.88 -20.11
N PHE A 497 -11.19 -5.54 -19.00
CA PHE A 497 -11.23 -4.92 -17.67
C PHE A 497 -10.17 -5.56 -16.77
N PHE A 498 -9.20 -4.78 -16.32
CA PHE A 498 -8.19 -5.18 -15.34
C PHE A 498 -8.74 -4.89 -13.95
N VAL A 499 -9.20 -5.95 -13.26
CA VAL A 499 -9.97 -5.80 -12.02
C VAL A 499 -9.10 -5.82 -10.78
N LEU A 500 -9.40 -4.94 -9.83
CA LEU A 500 -8.87 -4.97 -8.48
C LEU A 500 -9.61 -6.01 -7.64
N GLY A 501 -8.86 -6.94 -7.04
CA GLY A 501 -9.43 -8.00 -6.21
C GLY A 501 -10.28 -7.47 -5.05
N LYS A 502 -9.86 -6.39 -4.37
CA LYS A 502 -10.65 -5.75 -3.31
C LYS A 502 -12.02 -5.26 -3.79
N GLN A 503 -12.10 -4.76 -5.02
CA GLN A 503 -13.36 -4.25 -5.60
C GLN A 503 -14.23 -5.38 -6.12
N ALA A 504 -13.63 -6.37 -6.78
CA ALA A 504 -14.32 -7.58 -7.20
C ALA A 504 -14.97 -8.33 -6.01
N ALA A 505 -14.37 -8.28 -4.81
CA ALA A 505 -14.91 -8.91 -3.61
C ALA A 505 -16.13 -8.15 -3.03
N LEU A 506 -16.19 -6.84 -3.27
CA LEU A 506 -17.32 -6.00 -2.87
C LEU A 506 -18.47 -6.04 -3.88
N TYR A 507 -18.16 -6.17 -5.17
CA TYR A 507 -19.11 -6.08 -6.29
C TYR A 507 -19.01 -7.26 -7.27
N PRO A 508 -19.13 -8.53 -6.79
CA PRO A 508 -18.98 -9.71 -7.64
C PRO A 508 -20.03 -9.77 -8.77
N GLU A 509 -21.21 -9.18 -8.58
CA GLU A 509 -22.25 -9.09 -9.60
C GLU A 509 -21.85 -8.25 -10.82
N VAL A 510 -20.97 -7.26 -10.64
CA VAL A 510 -20.47 -6.43 -11.74
C VAL A 510 -19.42 -7.20 -12.53
N VAL A 511 -18.53 -7.93 -11.85
CA VAL A 511 -17.56 -8.82 -12.52
C VAL A 511 -18.28 -9.93 -13.30
N GLU A 512 -19.32 -10.55 -12.74
CA GLU A 512 -20.15 -11.52 -13.44
C GLU A 512 -20.81 -10.91 -14.69
N ARG A 513 -21.25 -9.64 -14.60
CA ARG A 513 -21.81 -8.90 -15.73
C ARG A 513 -20.78 -8.66 -16.83
N ILE A 514 -19.57 -8.17 -16.48
CA ILE A 514 -18.44 -7.99 -17.42
C ILE A 514 -18.22 -9.29 -18.19
N TYR A 515 -18.09 -10.41 -17.47
CA TYR A 515 -17.85 -11.71 -18.10
C TYR A 515 -19.01 -12.16 -19.00
N ARG A 516 -20.25 -12.07 -18.51
CA ARG A 516 -21.46 -12.52 -19.24
C ARG A 516 -21.71 -11.73 -20.52
N GLU A 517 -21.37 -10.44 -20.53
CA GLU A 517 -21.54 -9.56 -21.69
C GLU A 517 -20.45 -9.74 -22.76
N GLY A 518 -19.47 -10.63 -22.52
CA GLY A 518 -18.47 -11.03 -23.51
C GLY A 518 -17.17 -10.25 -23.46
N HIS A 519 -16.92 -9.50 -22.38
CA HIS A 519 -15.69 -8.74 -22.18
C HIS A 519 -14.57 -9.60 -21.59
N THR A 520 -13.32 -9.28 -21.91
CA THR A 520 -12.16 -9.96 -21.32
C THR A 520 -11.85 -9.37 -19.94
N ILE A 521 -11.39 -10.20 -19.00
CA ILE A 521 -11.01 -9.77 -17.64
C ILE A 521 -9.54 -10.10 -17.42
N GLY A 522 -8.76 -9.12 -16.99
CA GLY A 522 -7.39 -9.27 -16.51
C GLY A 522 -7.29 -8.97 -15.01
N SER A 523 -6.14 -9.29 -14.41
CA SER A 523 -5.82 -8.93 -13.03
C SER A 523 -5.17 -7.55 -12.98
N HIS A 524 -5.52 -6.75 -11.97
CA HIS A 524 -4.83 -5.49 -11.63
C HIS A 524 -4.26 -5.52 -10.21
N THR A 525 -3.89 -6.71 -9.70
CA THR A 525 -3.58 -7.00 -8.27
C THR A 525 -4.81 -6.95 -7.34
N PHE A 526 -4.64 -7.21 -6.04
CA PHE A 526 -5.76 -7.23 -5.09
C PHE A 526 -6.01 -5.85 -4.51
N SER A 527 -4.95 -5.15 -4.11
CA SER A 527 -5.03 -3.91 -3.35
C SER A 527 -4.56 -2.66 -4.09
N HIS A 528 -4.13 -2.78 -5.35
CA HIS A 528 -3.45 -1.73 -6.14
C HIS A 528 -2.03 -1.46 -5.60
N SER A 529 -1.24 -2.54 -5.49
CA SER A 529 0.11 -2.49 -4.92
C SER A 529 1.16 -2.15 -5.97
N ASP A 530 2.22 -1.46 -5.56
CA ASP A 530 3.38 -1.16 -6.41
C ASP A 530 4.30 -2.37 -6.49
N ILE A 531 4.46 -2.90 -7.70
CA ILE A 531 5.21 -4.12 -7.95
C ILE A 531 6.73 -3.97 -7.82
N THR A 532 7.23 -2.74 -7.82
CA THR A 532 8.67 -2.44 -7.71
C THR A 532 9.14 -2.42 -6.25
N GLU A 533 8.23 -2.13 -5.31
CA GLU A 533 8.54 -2.06 -3.88
C GLU A 533 8.21 -3.36 -3.12
N ASP A 534 7.36 -4.21 -3.70
CA ASP A 534 6.82 -5.38 -3.02
C ASP A 534 7.75 -6.59 -3.01
N SER A 535 7.72 -7.35 -1.92
CA SER A 535 8.38 -8.65 -1.86
C SER A 535 7.64 -9.70 -2.70
N SER A 536 8.36 -10.67 -3.27
CA SER A 536 7.80 -11.85 -3.98
C SER A 536 6.63 -12.53 -3.22
N LEU A 537 6.71 -12.60 -1.88
CA LEU A 537 5.63 -13.18 -1.07
C LEU A 537 4.35 -12.33 -1.09
N THR A 538 4.50 -11.00 -1.10
CA THR A 538 3.38 -10.05 -1.21
C THR A 538 2.77 -10.11 -2.59
N LEU A 539 3.58 -10.08 -3.66
CA LEU A 539 3.14 -10.17 -5.05
C LEU A 539 2.33 -11.45 -5.30
N LYS A 540 2.83 -12.59 -4.81
CA LYS A 540 2.09 -13.87 -4.88
C LYS A 540 0.75 -13.79 -4.16
N ALA A 541 0.69 -13.20 -2.97
CA ALA A 541 -0.56 -13.09 -2.21
C ALA A 541 -1.57 -12.16 -2.91
N GLU A 542 -1.11 -11.04 -3.48
CA GLU A 542 -1.90 -10.09 -4.26
C GLU A 542 -2.51 -10.76 -5.50
N LEU A 543 -1.68 -11.35 -6.36
CA LEU A 543 -2.11 -11.98 -7.60
C LEU A 543 -2.98 -13.22 -7.35
N ASN A 544 -2.57 -14.10 -6.44
CA ASN A 544 -3.35 -15.30 -6.13
C ASN A 544 -4.71 -14.93 -5.53
N SER A 545 -4.80 -13.89 -4.68
CA SER A 545 -6.09 -13.44 -4.14
C SER A 545 -7.04 -12.99 -5.23
N THR A 546 -6.57 -12.14 -6.14
CA THR A 546 -7.37 -11.65 -7.28
C THR A 546 -7.75 -12.79 -8.21
N GLN A 547 -6.82 -13.71 -8.50
CA GLN A 547 -7.13 -14.88 -9.33
C GLN A 547 -8.25 -15.72 -8.73
N ARG A 548 -8.12 -16.15 -7.46
CA ARG A 548 -9.12 -17.02 -6.81
C ARG A 548 -10.51 -16.39 -6.79
N LEU A 549 -10.57 -15.07 -6.73
CA LEU A 549 -11.80 -14.32 -6.77
C LEU A 549 -12.41 -14.29 -8.18
N ILE A 550 -11.61 -14.00 -9.22
CA ILE A 550 -12.05 -14.08 -10.62
C ILE A 550 -12.55 -15.49 -10.95
N GLU A 551 -11.80 -16.52 -10.56
CA GLU A 551 -12.15 -17.94 -10.70
C GLU A 551 -13.49 -18.25 -10.02
N GLN A 552 -13.66 -17.81 -8.78
CA GLN A 552 -14.88 -18.04 -8.01
C GLN A 552 -16.11 -17.38 -8.66
N ILE A 553 -15.96 -16.16 -9.18
CA ILE A 553 -17.07 -15.39 -9.73
C ILE A 553 -17.44 -15.88 -11.13
N THR A 554 -16.45 -16.08 -11.99
CA THR A 554 -16.68 -16.33 -13.43
C THR A 554 -16.66 -17.82 -13.79
N GLY A 555 -16.00 -18.66 -12.97
CA GLY A 555 -15.67 -20.05 -13.33
C GLY A 555 -14.47 -20.17 -14.27
N HIS A 556 -13.80 -19.06 -14.56
CA HIS A 556 -12.65 -18.96 -15.46
C HIS A 556 -11.48 -18.28 -14.75
N SER A 557 -10.26 -18.73 -15.06
CA SER A 557 -9.02 -18.05 -14.69
C SER A 557 -8.77 -16.90 -15.68
N THR A 558 -7.77 -16.06 -15.40
CA THR A 558 -7.20 -15.12 -16.38
C THR A 558 -5.69 -15.25 -16.41
N ASN A 559 -5.08 -15.11 -17.60
CA ASN A 559 -3.63 -14.97 -17.76
C ASN A 559 -3.24 -13.53 -18.10
N LEU A 560 -4.17 -12.58 -18.21
CA LEU A 560 -3.80 -11.19 -18.47
C LEU A 560 -3.53 -10.47 -17.15
N LEU A 561 -2.40 -9.75 -17.09
CA LEU A 561 -2.03 -8.89 -15.98
C LEU A 561 -1.64 -7.52 -16.53
N ARG A 562 -2.14 -6.47 -15.87
CA ARG A 562 -1.58 -5.13 -15.96
C ARG A 562 -1.23 -4.72 -14.54
N PRO A 563 0.05 -4.49 -14.19
CA PRO A 563 0.40 -4.11 -12.84
C PRO A 563 0.11 -2.61 -12.63
N PRO A 564 -0.27 -2.21 -11.42
CA PRO A 564 -0.34 -0.80 -11.07
C PRO A 564 1.00 -0.09 -11.29
N TYR A 565 0.94 1.19 -11.67
CA TYR A 565 2.10 2.09 -11.87
C TYR A 565 3.06 1.74 -13.02
N THR A 566 2.86 0.60 -13.68
CA THR A 566 3.71 0.08 -14.77
C THR A 566 2.84 -0.21 -15.99
N THR A 567 2.25 0.86 -16.51
CA THR A 567 1.29 0.83 -17.62
C THR A 567 1.93 0.99 -18.99
N ASP A 568 3.17 1.49 -19.04
CA ASP A 568 3.88 1.74 -20.29
C ASP A 568 4.52 0.44 -20.82
N ALA A 569 4.74 0.38 -22.13
CA ALA A 569 5.37 -0.77 -22.79
C ALA A 569 6.90 -0.79 -22.69
N ASP A 570 7.49 0.29 -22.16
CA ASP A 570 8.92 0.49 -21.96
C ASP A 570 9.28 0.19 -20.50
N TYR A 571 9.76 -1.04 -20.24
CA TYR A 571 10.19 -1.44 -18.90
C TYR A 571 11.65 -1.01 -18.63
N SER A 572 11.91 -0.58 -17.41
CA SER A 572 13.26 -0.42 -16.86
C SER A 572 13.82 -1.75 -16.34
N VAL A 573 15.14 -1.87 -16.23
CA VAL A 573 15.81 -3.08 -15.72
C VAL A 573 15.31 -3.49 -14.33
N ASP A 574 15.00 -2.52 -13.48
CA ASP A 574 14.50 -2.75 -12.11
C ASP A 574 13.10 -3.42 -12.10
N GLU A 575 12.28 -3.19 -13.12
CA GLU A 575 10.92 -3.75 -13.24
C GLU A 575 10.91 -5.19 -13.77
N LEU A 576 11.95 -5.59 -14.52
CA LEU A 576 12.00 -6.89 -15.21
C LEU A 576 11.96 -8.09 -14.26
N SER A 577 12.53 -7.96 -13.06
CA SER A 577 12.53 -9.04 -12.07
C SER A 577 11.12 -9.42 -11.62
N SER A 578 10.23 -8.43 -11.42
CA SER A 578 8.83 -8.64 -11.09
C SER A 578 8.04 -9.18 -12.29
N VAL A 579 8.31 -8.67 -13.49
CA VAL A 579 7.69 -9.16 -14.74
C VAL A 579 8.00 -10.63 -14.98
N PHE A 580 9.26 -11.05 -14.77
CA PHE A 580 9.66 -12.45 -14.89
C PHE A 580 8.91 -13.35 -13.88
N GLU A 581 8.79 -12.93 -12.63
CA GLU A 581 8.01 -13.66 -11.63
C GLU A 581 6.53 -13.80 -12.05
N PHE A 582 5.93 -12.78 -12.67
CA PHE A 582 4.57 -12.85 -13.19
C PHE A 582 4.44 -13.83 -14.36
N GLN A 583 5.43 -13.85 -15.26
CA GLN A 583 5.48 -14.82 -16.36
C GLN A 583 5.66 -16.26 -15.86
N GLU A 584 6.49 -16.51 -14.84
CA GLU A 584 6.59 -17.83 -14.19
C GLU A 584 5.26 -18.26 -13.54
N MET A 585 4.47 -17.29 -13.08
CA MET A 585 3.11 -17.52 -12.59
C MET A 585 2.09 -17.75 -13.73
N GLY A 586 2.51 -17.53 -14.98
CA GLY A 586 1.73 -17.73 -16.21
C GLY A 586 0.87 -16.53 -16.61
N TYR A 587 1.24 -15.33 -16.18
CA TYR A 587 0.64 -14.09 -16.66
C TYR A 587 1.35 -13.57 -17.92
N THR A 588 0.58 -12.91 -18.77
CA THR A 588 0.99 -12.13 -19.93
C THR A 588 0.70 -10.68 -19.64
N MET A 589 1.73 -9.84 -19.84
CA MET A 589 1.67 -8.43 -19.51
C MET A 589 0.98 -7.65 -20.62
N VAL A 590 0.09 -6.75 -20.21
CA VAL A 590 -0.63 -5.87 -21.15
C VAL A 590 -0.34 -4.42 -20.76
N GLY A 591 0.53 -3.77 -21.51
CA GLY A 591 0.79 -2.34 -21.41
C GLY A 591 -0.26 -1.49 -22.12
N SER A 592 0.08 -0.23 -22.34
CA SER A 592 -0.64 0.71 -23.18
C SER A 592 0.32 1.77 -23.69
N LEU A 593 0.46 1.92 -25.01
CA LEU A 593 1.16 3.07 -25.59
C LEU A 593 0.31 4.35 -25.55
N ILE A 594 -1.01 4.22 -25.28
CA ILE A 594 -1.94 5.36 -25.25
C ILE A 594 -2.63 5.44 -23.90
N ASP A 595 -2.11 6.33 -23.07
CA ASP A 595 -2.69 6.73 -21.80
C ASP A 595 -3.66 7.91 -21.99
N SER A 596 -4.93 7.69 -21.63
CA SER A 596 -5.97 8.71 -21.71
C SER A 596 -5.88 9.77 -20.60
N ARG A 597 -5.17 9.51 -19.50
CA ARG A 597 -5.14 10.35 -18.28
C ARG A 597 -6.52 10.81 -17.81
N ASP A 598 -7.50 9.93 -17.94
CA ASP A 598 -8.88 10.20 -17.56
C ASP A 598 -9.08 10.32 -16.04
N TRP A 599 -8.15 9.82 -15.24
CA TRP A 599 -8.15 10.00 -13.78
C TRP A 599 -7.81 11.42 -13.32
N GLU A 600 -7.05 12.17 -14.14
CA GLU A 600 -6.57 13.53 -13.88
C GLU A 600 -7.43 14.62 -14.53
N SER A 601 -8.12 14.30 -15.63
CA SER A 601 -8.77 15.31 -16.46
C SER A 601 -10.13 15.77 -15.90
N GLU A 602 -10.30 17.09 -15.83
CA GLU A 602 -11.58 17.73 -15.51
C GLU A 602 -12.52 17.85 -16.73
N SER A 603 -12.09 17.45 -17.94
CA SER A 603 -12.82 17.68 -19.20
C SER A 603 -12.83 16.46 -20.13
N SER A 604 -14.01 16.03 -20.55
CA SER A 604 -14.18 14.93 -21.52
C SER A 604 -13.56 15.24 -22.89
N ASP A 605 -13.65 16.49 -23.36
CA ASP A 605 -13.04 16.93 -24.63
C ASP A 605 -11.51 16.74 -24.65
N GLU A 606 -10.83 16.94 -23.51
CA GLU A 606 -9.38 16.75 -23.42
C GLU A 606 -9.00 15.27 -23.52
N ILE A 607 -9.80 14.39 -22.91
CA ILE A 607 -9.62 12.93 -23.00
C ILE A 607 -9.80 12.48 -24.45
N VAL A 608 -10.88 12.90 -25.12
CA VAL A 608 -11.15 12.60 -26.54
C VAL A 608 -9.98 13.07 -27.40
N LYS A 609 -9.52 14.31 -27.20
CA LYS A 609 -8.42 14.89 -27.95
C LYS A 609 -7.13 14.09 -27.77
N ARG A 610 -6.75 13.80 -26.52
CA ARG A 610 -5.53 13.04 -26.20
C ARG A 610 -5.54 11.66 -26.86
N VAL A 611 -6.64 10.93 -26.74
CA VAL A 611 -6.76 9.59 -27.31
C VAL A 611 -6.78 9.62 -28.83
N THR A 612 -7.49 10.58 -29.44
CA THR A 612 -7.75 10.56 -30.89
C THR A 612 -6.71 11.32 -31.73
N GLU A 613 -6.02 12.32 -31.19
CA GLU A 613 -4.98 13.08 -31.92
C GLU A 613 -3.58 12.49 -31.77
N THR A 614 -3.36 11.57 -30.83
CA THR A 614 -2.12 10.77 -30.75
C THR A 614 -1.99 9.94 -32.02
N ASN A 615 -0.77 9.78 -32.53
CA ASN A 615 -0.50 8.97 -33.72
C ASN A 615 -0.68 7.49 -33.37
N LEU A 616 -1.93 7.03 -33.46
CA LEU A 616 -2.33 5.64 -33.31
C LEU A 616 -1.70 4.85 -34.45
N GLY A 617 -0.58 4.18 -34.17
CA GLY A 617 0.08 3.29 -35.11
C GLY A 617 -0.80 2.10 -35.49
N ASN A 618 -0.16 0.99 -35.78
CA ASN A 618 -0.81 -0.18 -36.34
C ASN A 618 -1.04 -1.22 -35.23
N GLY A 619 -2.21 -1.20 -34.55
CA GLY A 619 -2.54 -2.10 -33.44
C GLY A 619 -2.17 -1.55 -32.05
N ASN A 620 -3.07 -0.81 -31.39
CA ASN A 620 -2.79 -0.12 -30.12
C ASN A 620 -3.77 -0.50 -29.00
N ILE A 621 -3.36 -0.36 -27.74
CA ILE A 621 -4.19 -0.50 -26.55
C ILE A 621 -4.38 0.87 -25.89
N ILE A 622 -5.65 1.28 -25.72
CA ILE A 622 -6.03 2.51 -25.02
C ILE A 622 -6.35 2.18 -23.58
N LEU A 623 -5.70 2.87 -22.64
CA LEU A 623 -5.96 2.81 -21.20
C LEU A 623 -7.01 3.85 -20.77
N LEU A 624 -8.06 3.40 -20.11
CA LEU A 624 -9.10 4.19 -19.42
C LEU A 624 -9.30 3.61 -18.01
N HIS A 625 -10.05 4.30 -17.15
CA HIS A 625 -10.36 3.83 -15.80
C HIS A 625 -11.87 3.70 -15.58
N ASP A 626 -12.31 2.62 -14.95
CA ASP A 626 -13.72 2.41 -14.58
C ASP A 626 -13.99 2.55 -13.07
N ALA A 627 -12.94 2.80 -12.26
CA ALA A 627 -13.05 3.14 -10.84
C ALA A 627 -11.97 4.16 -10.40
N GLY A 628 -11.51 4.09 -9.14
CA GLY A 628 -10.48 5.00 -8.62
C GLY A 628 -10.96 6.43 -8.28
N GLY A 629 -12.26 6.72 -8.36
CA GLY A 629 -12.81 8.06 -8.09
C GLY A 629 -14.12 8.31 -8.84
N ASP A 630 -14.44 9.59 -9.06
CA ASP A 630 -15.54 9.97 -9.96
C ASP A 630 -15.09 9.78 -11.42
N ARG A 631 -15.79 8.94 -12.18
CA ARG A 631 -15.50 8.62 -13.59
C ARG A 631 -16.54 9.18 -14.57
N SER A 632 -17.28 10.21 -14.16
CA SER A 632 -18.27 10.87 -15.03
C SER A 632 -17.65 11.39 -16.34
N THR A 633 -16.48 12.02 -16.29
CA THR A 633 -15.75 12.50 -17.47
C THR A 633 -15.35 11.37 -18.42
N THR A 634 -14.90 10.23 -17.90
CA THR A 634 -14.61 9.01 -18.69
C THR A 634 -15.87 8.51 -19.40
N THR A 635 -17.00 8.43 -18.68
CA THR A 635 -18.28 7.97 -19.26
C THR A 635 -18.83 8.93 -20.32
N GLU A 636 -18.54 10.23 -20.21
CA GLU A 636 -18.90 11.23 -21.20
C GLU A 636 -18.01 11.16 -22.46
N ALA A 637 -16.70 10.94 -22.31
CA ALA A 637 -15.75 10.88 -23.41
C ALA A 637 -15.84 9.58 -24.23
N LEU A 638 -16.13 8.44 -23.59
CA LEU A 638 -16.06 7.12 -24.21
C LEU A 638 -16.89 6.96 -25.50
N PRO A 639 -18.16 7.43 -25.59
CA PRO A 639 -18.93 7.35 -26.84
C PRO A 639 -18.27 8.10 -28.01
N GLU A 640 -17.69 9.28 -27.74
CA GLU A 640 -17.07 10.14 -28.74
C GLU A 640 -15.71 9.59 -29.20
N ILE A 641 -14.92 9.01 -28.28
CA ILE A 641 -13.71 8.26 -28.62
C ILE A 641 -14.05 7.14 -29.61
N ILE A 642 -15.10 6.35 -29.31
CA ILE A 642 -15.49 5.22 -30.15
C ILE A 642 -15.91 5.67 -31.56
N ASP A 643 -16.73 6.72 -31.65
CA ASP A 643 -17.22 7.25 -32.92
C ASP A 643 -16.08 7.85 -33.75
N THR A 644 -15.22 8.66 -33.14
CA THR A 644 -14.10 9.33 -33.81
C THR A 644 -13.08 8.32 -34.36
N LEU A 645 -12.74 7.28 -33.59
CA LEU A 645 -11.81 6.25 -34.05
C LEU A 645 -12.40 5.41 -35.20
N ARG A 646 -13.71 5.12 -35.18
CA ARG A 646 -14.40 4.49 -36.30
C ARG A 646 -14.36 5.36 -37.56
N GLU A 647 -14.59 6.66 -37.43
CA GLU A 647 -14.48 7.61 -38.55
C GLU A 647 -13.06 7.65 -39.14
N LYS A 648 -12.03 7.49 -38.31
CA LYS A 648 -10.62 7.36 -38.72
C LYS A 648 -10.25 5.99 -39.29
N GLY A 649 -11.20 5.04 -39.32
CA GLY A 649 -11.08 3.72 -39.93
C GLY A 649 -10.57 2.62 -39.00
N TYR A 650 -10.57 2.82 -37.67
CA TYR A 650 -10.15 1.79 -36.73
C TYR A 650 -11.24 0.74 -36.46
N THR A 651 -10.82 -0.51 -36.32
CA THR A 651 -11.65 -1.63 -35.88
C THR A 651 -11.36 -1.93 -34.41
N PHE A 652 -12.42 -1.98 -33.59
CA PHE A 652 -12.29 -2.31 -32.18
C PHE A 652 -12.13 -3.81 -31.96
N VAL A 653 -11.08 -4.17 -31.22
CA VAL A 653 -10.73 -5.54 -30.84
C VAL A 653 -10.35 -5.57 -29.35
N THR A 654 -10.00 -6.74 -28.84
CA THR A 654 -9.46 -6.97 -27.50
C THR A 654 -7.96 -7.27 -27.57
N PRO A 655 -7.18 -7.13 -26.46
CA PRO A 655 -5.76 -7.46 -26.45
C PRO A 655 -5.48 -8.89 -26.93
N ASN A 656 -6.31 -9.87 -26.56
CA ASN A 656 -6.17 -11.24 -27.03
C ASN A 656 -6.38 -11.38 -28.55
N GLU A 657 -7.28 -10.60 -29.17
CA GLU A 657 -7.50 -10.61 -30.62
C GLU A 657 -6.38 -9.90 -31.40
N LEU A 658 -5.65 -8.97 -30.77
CA LEU A 658 -4.45 -8.37 -31.36
C LEU A 658 -3.35 -9.41 -31.57
N ILE A 659 -3.24 -10.39 -30.66
CA ILE A 659 -2.28 -11.51 -30.75
C ILE A 659 -2.88 -12.78 -31.37
N GLY A 660 -4.04 -12.67 -32.03
CA GLY A 660 -4.67 -13.80 -32.74
C GLY A 660 -5.21 -14.91 -31.84
N LYS A 661 -5.50 -14.64 -30.56
CA LYS A 661 -6.03 -15.60 -29.58
C LYS A 661 -7.51 -15.33 -29.28
N ASP A 662 -8.24 -16.39 -28.98
CA ASP A 662 -9.63 -16.30 -28.55
C ASP A 662 -9.72 -15.96 -27.05
N ARG A 663 -10.87 -15.45 -26.63
CA ARG A 663 -11.14 -15.13 -25.21
C ARG A 663 -10.92 -16.32 -24.26
N ASN A 664 -11.16 -17.55 -24.73
CA ASN A 664 -10.97 -18.75 -23.90
C ASN A 664 -9.49 -19.10 -23.68
N ASP A 665 -8.60 -18.64 -24.56
CA ASP A 665 -7.15 -18.85 -24.40
C ASP A 665 -6.60 -17.96 -23.29
N VAL A 666 -7.15 -16.73 -23.16
CA VAL A 666 -6.79 -15.80 -22.09
C VAL A 666 -7.61 -15.94 -20.82
N MET A 667 -8.80 -16.55 -20.91
CA MET A 667 -9.66 -16.87 -19.78
C MET A 667 -10.05 -18.36 -19.74
N PRO A 668 -9.10 -19.27 -19.47
CA PRO A 668 -9.36 -20.71 -19.48
C PRO A 668 -10.31 -21.13 -18.34
N THR A 669 -11.03 -22.24 -18.53
CA THR A 669 -11.90 -22.81 -17.48
C THR A 669 -11.06 -23.32 -16.30
N VAL A 670 -11.52 -23.08 -15.08
CA VAL A 670 -10.81 -23.48 -13.86
C VAL A 670 -10.69 -25.01 -13.76
N GLU A 671 -9.49 -25.50 -13.44
CA GLU A 671 -9.27 -26.94 -13.19
C GLU A 671 -10.10 -27.47 -12.00
N GLU A 672 -10.52 -28.74 -12.08
CA GLU A 672 -11.24 -29.40 -10.98
C GLU A 672 -10.47 -29.39 -9.65
N SER A 673 -9.14 -29.37 -9.70
CA SER A 673 -8.23 -29.32 -8.55
C SER A 673 -8.39 -28.03 -7.72
N SER A 674 -8.84 -26.93 -8.35
CA SER A 674 -9.04 -25.62 -7.75
C SER A 674 -10.47 -25.39 -7.22
N ASN A 675 -11.40 -26.32 -7.47
CA ASN A 675 -12.80 -26.25 -7.01
C ASN A 675 -12.94 -26.09 -5.49
N LEU A 676 -12.02 -26.68 -4.71
CA LEU A 676 -12.05 -26.57 -3.25
C LEU A 676 -11.87 -25.12 -2.81
N TYR A 677 -10.90 -24.40 -3.40
CA TYR A 677 -10.60 -23.01 -3.04
C TYR A 677 -11.78 -22.11 -3.37
N MET A 678 -12.40 -22.26 -4.53
CA MET A 678 -13.58 -21.48 -4.93
C MET A 678 -14.72 -21.57 -3.90
N VAL A 679 -14.97 -22.74 -3.31
CA VAL A 679 -16.01 -22.90 -2.26
C VAL A 679 -15.66 -22.10 -1.01
N PHE A 680 -14.39 -22.15 -0.57
CA PHE A 680 -13.97 -21.45 0.65
C PHE A 680 -13.88 -19.93 0.47
N TYR A 681 -13.42 -19.44 -0.68
CA TYR A 681 -13.47 -18.01 -1.01
C TYR A 681 -14.91 -17.51 -1.10
N LYS A 682 -15.80 -18.26 -1.78
CA LYS A 682 -17.23 -17.90 -1.80
C LYS A 682 -17.84 -17.78 -0.40
N ILE A 683 -17.48 -18.68 0.53
CA ILE A 683 -17.89 -18.59 1.93
C ILE A 683 -17.30 -17.34 2.58
N ALA A 684 -16.01 -17.08 2.39
CA ALA A 684 -15.31 -15.92 2.96
C ALA A 684 -15.92 -14.60 2.47
N ASP A 685 -16.13 -14.45 1.17
CA ASP A 685 -16.70 -13.25 0.56
C ASP A 685 -18.15 -13.05 0.98
N THR A 686 -18.94 -14.13 1.01
CA THR A 686 -20.32 -14.07 1.54
C THR A 686 -20.32 -13.57 2.99
N VAL A 687 -19.39 -14.05 3.81
CA VAL A 687 -19.24 -13.61 5.21
C VAL A 687 -18.76 -12.16 5.28
N TYR A 688 -17.80 -11.76 4.44
CA TYR A 688 -17.27 -10.40 4.38
C TYR A 688 -18.36 -9.39 3.97
N ILE A 689 -19.06 -9.65 2.86
CA ILE A 689 -20.19 -8.84 2.38
C ILE A 689 -21.27 -8.76 3.46
N PHE A 690 -21.62 -9.89 4.08
CA PHE A 690 -22.59 -9.91 5.18
C PHE A 690 -22.14 -9.05 6.36
N LEU A 691 -20.89 -9.20 6.82
CA LEU A 691 -20.34 -8.43 7.95
C LEU A 691 -20.26 -6.93 7.62
N SER A 692 -19.90 -6.55 6.39
CA SER A 692 -19.83 -5.16 5.94
C SER A 692 -21.22 -4.50 5.90
N LYS A 693 -22.20 -5.16 5.25
CA LYS A 693 -23.60 -4.67 5.18
C LYS A 693 -24.25 -4.65 6.55
N PHE A 694 -24.11 -5.74 7.32
CA PHE A 694 -24.60 -5.83 8.69
C PHE A 694 -23.93 -4.78 9.57
N GLY A 695 -22.63 -4.55 9.41
CA GLY A 695 -21.86 -3.56 10.16
C GLY A 695 -22.35 -2.14 9.94
N THR A 696 -22.56 -1.76 8.68
CA THR A 696 -23.13 -0.45 8.33
C THR A 696 -24.51 -0.27 8.98
N LEU A 697 -25.39 -1.28 8.88
CA LEU A 697 -26.71 -1.24 9.51
C LEU A 697 -26.61 -1.18 11.04
N PHE A 698 -25.75 -2.00 11.64
CA PHE A 698 -25.53 -2.12 13.07
C PHE A 698 -25.05 -0.80 13.67
N PHE A 699 -24.01 -0.17 13.09
CA PHE A 699 -23.50 1.12 13.58
C PHE A 699 -24.50 2.24 13.39
N THR A 700 -25.21 2.28 12.25
CA THR A 700 -26.28 3.26 12.01
C THR A 700 -27.38 3.14 13.06
N LEU A 701 -27.88 1.93 13.31
CA LEU A 701 -28.89 1.67 14.34
C LEU A 701 -28.36 1.98 15.75
N ALA A 702 -27.11 1.63 16.06
CA ALA A 702 -26.50 1.91 17.36
C ALA A 702 -26.39 3.42 17.63
N ILE A 703 -26.01 4.22 16.62
CA ILE A 703 -25.97 5.69 16.71
C ILE A 703 -27.38 6.25 16.87
N ILE A 704 -28.36 5.80 16.08
CA ILE A 704 -29.77 6.24 16.21
C ILE A 704 -30.31 5.93 17.60
N ILE A 705 -30.10 4.71 18.11
CA ILE A 705 -30.50 4.29 19.45
C ILE A 705 -29.76 5.13 20.50
N GLY A 706 -28.46 5.38 20.31
CA GLY A 706 -27.64 6.20 21.20
C GLY A 706 -28.13 7.64 21.30
N ILE A 707 -28.38 8.30 20.17
CA ILE A 707 -28.93 9.66 20.09
C ILE A 707 -30.33 9.70 20.70
N THR A 708 -31.20 8.75 20.34
CA THR A 708 -32.57 8.69 20.88
C THR A 708 -32.56 8.52 22.39
N ARG A 709 -31.73 7.60 22.91
CA ARG A 709 -31.53 7.41 24.35
C ARG A 709 -30.98 8.67 25.02
N LEU A 710 -30.03 9.36 24.39
CA LEU A 710 -29.48 10.61 24.92
C LEU A 710 -30.56 11.70 25.03
N LEU A 711 -31.30 11.94 23.94
CA LEU A 711 -32.39 12.93 23.91
C LEU A 711 -33.46 12.60 24.95
N PHE A 712 -33.81 11.32 25.09
CA PHE A 712 -34.72 10.83 26.10
C PHE A 712 -34.21 11.12 27.52
N LEU A 713 -32.96 10.75 27.83
CA LEU A 713 -32.38 10.97 29.15
C LEU A 713 -32.33 12.46 29.48
N VAL A 714 -31.83 13.30 28.56
CA VAL A 714 -31.74 14.76 28.71
C VAL A 714 -33.11 15.40 28.93
N PHE A 715 -34.12 15.01 28.16
CA PHE A 715 -35.48 15.53 28.29
C PHE A 715 -36.07 15.24 29.67
N PHE A 716 -36.04 13.97 30.09
CA PHE A 716 -36.62 13.55 31.37
C PHE A 716 -35.79 14.03 32.57
N SER A 717 -34.45 14.10 32.47
CA SER A 717 -33.62 14.64 33.54
C SER A 717 -33.81 16.15 33.70
N PHE A 718 -34.05 16.89 32.61
CA PHE A 718 -34.41 18.30 32.67
C PHE A 718 -35.80 18.51 33.29
N LYS A 719 -36.79 17.71 32.87
CA LYS A 719 -38.15 17.72 33.44
C LYS A 719 -38.11 17.43 34.94
N HIS A 720 -37.39 16.38 35.35
CA HIS A 720 -37.15 16.04 36.74
C HIS A 720 -36.51 17.22 37.51
N LYS A 721 -35.45 17.85 36.97
CA LYS A 721 -34.79 19.01 37.62
C LYS A 721 -35.76 20.18 37.82
N LYS A 722 -36.66 20.44 36.86
CA LYS A 722 -37.68 21.48 36.97
C LYS A 722 -38.73 21.13 38.02
N ASN A 723 -39.23 19.90 38.01
CA ASN A 723 -40.22 19.40 38.95
C ASN A 723 -39.68 19.35 40.38
N TYR A 724 -38.44 18.92 40.56
CA TYR A 724 -37.76 18.85 41.85
C TYR A 724 -37.65 20.23 42.53
N LYS A 725 -37.36 21.29 41.77
CA LYS A 725 -37.34 22.67 42.31
C LYS A 725 -38.69 23.13 42.85
N ASN A 726 -39.79 22.55 42.37
CA ASN A 726 -41.15 22.88 42.75
C ASN A 726 -41.71 21.92 43.82
N ARG A 727 -40.97 20.89 44.23
CA ARG A 727 -41.40 19.99 45.31
C ARG A 727 -41.38 20.77 46.63
N GLN A 728 -42.55 20.93 47.25
CA GLN A 728 -42.67 21.52 48.59
C GLN A 728 -42.47 20.43 49.63
N ARG A 729 -41.62 20.70 50.62
CA ARG A 729 -41.50 19.83 51.79
C ARG A 729 -42.71 20.03 52.70
N LYS A 730 -43.27 18.93 53.18
CA LYS A 730 -44.36 18.99 54.16
C LYS A 730 -43.77 19.33 55.52
N GLU A 731 -43.95 20.58 55.96
CA GLU A 731 -43.49 21.02 57.28
C GLU A 731 -44.06 20.12 58.40
N GLY A 732 -43.20 19.70 59.32
CA GLY A 732 -43.58 18.85 60.46
C GLY A 732 -43.72 17.34 60.15
N PHE A 733 -43.41 16.88 58.94
CA PHE A 733 -43.35 15.44 58.65
C PHE A 733 -42.10 14.80 59.27
N ASN A 734 -42.27 14.06 60.37
CA ASN A 734 -41.18 13.47 61.16
C ASN A 734 -41.50 12.03 61.62
N PRO A 735 -41.71 11.07 60.68
CA PRO A 735 -42.03 9.68 61.02
C PRO A 735 -40.89 9.00 61.81
N SER A 736 -41.19 7.93 62.53
CA SER A 736 -40.16 7.11 63.17
C SER A 736 -39.32 6.39 62.11
N VAL A 737 -38.00 6.43 62.26
CA VAL A 737 -37.05 5.81 61.33
C VAL A 737 -36.21 4.76 62.04
N SER A 738 -36.06 3.57 61.46
CA SER A 738 -35.01 2.64 61.89
C SER A 738 -33.97 2.51 60.80
N VAL A 739 -32.73 2.83 61.12
CA VAL A 739 -31.58 2.68 60.24
C VAL A 739 -31.02 1.27 60.44
N ILE A 740 -30.94 0.46 59.38
CA ILE A 740 -30.38 -0.88 59.42
C ILE A 740 -28.99 -0.84 58.77
N LEU A 741 -28.00 -1.34 59.49
CA LEU A 741 -26.61 -1.43 59.04
C LEU A 741 -26.17 -2.91 59.03
N PRO A 742 -26.30 -3.63 57.90
CA PRO A 742 -25.79 -4.99 57.78
C PRO A 742 -24.26 -4.99 57.74
N ALA A 743 -23.64 -5.70 58.68
CA ALA A 743 -22.19 -5.82 58.84
C ALA A 743 -21.74 -7.29 58.80
N TYR A 744 -20.45 -7.55 58.59
CA TYR A 744 -19.95 -8.52 57.61
C TYR A 744 -18.42 -8.57 57.55
N ASN A 745 -17.62 -8.58 58.62
CA ASN A 745 -16.16 -8.36 58.59
C ASN A 745 -15.70 -6.93 58.18
N GLU A 746 -16.28 -5.90 58.78
CA GLU A 746 -16.15 -4.48 58.45
C GLU A 746 -15.31 -3.66 59.45
N GLU A 747 -14.36 -4.29 60.15
CA GLU A 747 -13.59 -3.66 61.25
C GLU A 747 -12.88 -2.34 60.87
N ASN A 748 -12.49 -2.15 59.61
CA ASN A 748 -11.77 -0.96 59.14
C ASN A 748 -12.66 0.25 58.83
N VAL A 749 -13.99 0.06 58.71
CA VAL A 749 -14.90 1.09 58.19
C VAL A 749 -16.13 1.34 59.07
N ILE A 750 -16.55 0.34 59.86
CA ILE A 750 -17.81 0.37 60.60
C ILE A 750 -17.92 1.55 61.58
N GLU A 751 -16.84 1.90 62.27
CA GLU A 751 -16.81 3.00 63.26
C GLU A 751 -17.12 4.35 62.61
N ASN A 752 -16.48 4.65 61.47
CA ASN A 752 -16.69 5.90 60.72
C ASN A 752 -18.12 5.98 60.16
N THR A 753 -18.64 4.86 59.66
CA THR A 753 -20.01 4.77 59.14
C THR A 753 -21.03 5.10 60.24
N ILE A 754 -20.93 4.47 61.41
CA ILE A 754 -21.82 4.74 62.55
C ILE A 754 -21.71 6.21 62.98
N HIS A 755 -20.50 6.75 63.10
CA HIS A 755 -20.33 8.18 63.43
C HIS A 755 -20.99 9.12 62.42
N SER A 756 -20.95 8.80 61.12
CA SER A 756 -21.62 9.62 60.10
C SER A 756 -23.14 9.59 60.23
N ILE A 757 -23.71 8.43 60.62
CA ILE A 757 -25.16 8.26 60.85
C ILE A 757 -25.61 9.01 62.10
N LEU A 758 -24.86 8.89 63.22
CA LEU A 758 -25.20 9.54 64.49
C LEU A 758 -25.13 11.07 64.43
N LYS A 759 -24.38 11.62 63.46
CA LYS A 759 -24.27 13.05 63.16
C LYS A 759 -25.37 13.58 62.25
N SER A 760 -26.35 12.77 61.83
CA SER A 760 -27.42 13.25 60.95
C SER A 760 -28.30 14.32 61.61
N ASP A 761 -28.86 15.24 60.81
CA ASP A 761 -29.82 16.25 61.25
C ASP A 761 -31.20 15.71 61.63
N TYR A 762 -31.49 14.45 61.29
CA TYR A 762 -32.75 13.80 61.64
C TYR A 762 -32.67 13.22 63.05
N SER A 763 -33.59 13.59 63.95
CA SER A 763 -33.50 13.22 65.36
C SER A 763 -34.34 11.99 65.76
N ASN A 764 -35.40 11.67 65.00
CA ASN A 764 -36.34 10.60 65.32
C ASN A 764 -35.94 9.25 64.68
N PHE A 765 -34.75 8.75 65.02
CA PHE A 765 -34.28 7.46 64.51
C PHE A 765 -33.59 6.57 65.56
N ASP A 766 -33.69 5.25 65.35
CA ASP A 766 -32.85 4.23 65.97
C ASP A 766 -31.91 3.60 64.93
N LEU A 767 -30.74 3.13 65.35
CA LEU A 767 -29.74 2.46 64.52
C LEU A 767 -29.58 1.01 64.97
N ILE A 768 -29.86 0.08 64.06
CA ILE A 768 -29.76 -1.36 64.26
C ILE A 768 -28.60 -1.88 63.41
N VAL A 769 -27.48 -2.17 64.07
CA VAL A 769 -26.33 -2.83 63.45
C VAL A 769 -26.56 -4.34 63.50
N VAL A 770 -26.67 -4.98 62.34
CA VAL A 770 -26.86 -6.43 62.25
C VAL A 770 -25.55 -7.08 61.83
N ASP A 771 -24.86 -7.69 62.79
CA ASP A 771 -23.65 -8.46 62.55
C ASP A 771 -24.00 -9.87 62.03
N ASP A 772 -23.71 -10.13 60.75
CA ASP A 772 -23.98 -11.40 60.08
C ASP A 772 -22.87 -12.45 60.35
N GLY A 773 -22.49 -12.58 61.62
CA GLY A 773 -21.51 -13.54 62.10
C GLY A 773 -20.08 -13.19 61.70
N SER A 774 -19.64 -11.96 61.95
CA SER A 774 -18.28 -11.53 61.65
C SER A 774 -17.23 -12.37 62.38
N THR A 775 -16.13 -12.63 61.70
CA THR A 775 -14.95 -13.35 62.19
C THR A 775 -13.82 -12.42 62.63
N ASP A 776 -13.97 -11.12 62.40
CA ASP A 776 -13.03 -10.07 62.76
C ASP A 776 -13.52 -9.25 63.98
N GLN A 777 -12.95 -8.07 64.23
CA GLN A 777 -13.32 -7.25 65.39
C GLN A 777 -14.60 -6.40 65.20
N THR A 778 -15.38 -6.58 64.13
CA THR A 778 -16.55 -5.74 63.82
C THR A 778 -17.54 -5.62 64.97
N ALA A 779 -18.07 -6.75 65.46
CA ALA A 779 -19.05 -6.75 66.56
C ALA A 779 -18.49 -6.15 67.85
N LYS A 780 -17.21 -6.40 68.12
CA LYS A 780 -16.50 -5.89 69.29
C LYS A 780 -16.35 -4.36 69.22
N ILE A 781 -15.96 -3.81 68.07
CA ILE A 781 -15.84 -2.36 67.86
C ILE A 781 -17.19 -1.68 68.11
N VAL A 782 -18.29 -2.24 67.58
CA VAL A 782 -19.62 -1.67 67.75
C VAL A 782 -20.03 -1.68 69.23
N SER A 783 -19.84 -2.82 69.91
CA SER A 783 -20.15 -2.95 71.34
C SER A 783 -19.31 -2.00 72.19
N ASP A 784 -17.98 -2.00 72.03
CA ASP A 784 -17.08 -1.24 72.89
C ASP A 784 -17.26 0.28 72.74
N ARG A 785 -17.47 0.76 71.51
CA ARG A 785 -17.54 2.20 71.18
C ARG A 785 -18.92 2.81 71.36
N PHE A 786 -19.99 2.05 71.13
CA PHE A 786 -21.35 2.61 71.04
C PHE A 786 -22.34 2.05 72.08
N GLN A 787 -21.91 1.21 73.03
CA GLN A 787 -22.77 0.69 74.12
C GLN A 787 -23.49 1.77 74.96
N HIS A 788 -23.00 3.00 74.99
CA HIS A 788 -23.57 4.10 75.78
C HIS A 788 -24.51 5.01 74.98
N ASP A 789 -24.67 4.81 73.67
CA ASP A 789 -25.63 5.57 72.85
C ASP A 789 -26.94 4.78 72.75
N GLU A 790 -28.00 5.26 73.40
CA GLU A 790 -29.31 4.60 73.47
C GLU A 790 -29.98 4.41 72.09
N ARG A 791 -29.51 5.12 71.05
CA ARG A 791 -30.00 4.96 69.69
C ARG A 791 -29.38 3.76 68.99
N VAL A 792 -28.26 3.21 69.46
CA VAL A 792 -27.51 2.15 68.76
C VAL A 792 -27.79 0.79 69.40
N SER A 793 -28.23 -0.16 68.58
CA SER A 793 -28.40 -1.57 68.95
C SER A 793 -27.56 -2.48 68.07
N LEU A 794 -26.98 -3.51 68.67
CA LEU A 794 -26.19 -4.53 67.97
C LEU A 794 -26.91 -5.88 68.05
N ILE A 795 -27.14 -6.49 66.89
CA ILE A 795 -27.76 -7.81 66.74
C ILE A 795 -26.78 -8.74 66.03
N THR A 796 -26.28 -9.74 66.75
CA THR A 796 -25.41 -10.77 66.16
C THR A 796 -26.22 -12.01 65.78
N LYS A 797 -26.01 -12.51 64.56
CA LYS A 797 -26.64 -13.75 64.04
C LYS A 797 -25.60 -14.66 63.38
N GLN A 798 -25.99 -15.90 63.08
CA GLN A 798 -25.19 -16.77 62.22
C GLN A 798 -25.18 -16.24 60.78
N ASN A 799 -24.06 -16.36 60.09
CA ASN A 799 -23.89 -15.86 58.72
C ASN A 799 -24.92 -16.49 57.77
N GLY A 800 -25.75 -15.64 57.17
CA GLY A 800 -26.77 -16.02 56.21
C GLY A 800 -26.76 -15.16 54.95
N GLY A 801 -25.77 -14.27 54.79
CA GLY A 801 -25.69 -13.30 53.70
C GLY A 801 -26.45 -12.00 54.00
N LYS A 802 -26.22 -11.01 53.13
CA LYS A 802 -26.72 -9.64 53.30
C LYS A 802 -28.25 -9.57 53.39
N SER A 803 -28.99 -10.26 52.52
CA SER A 803 -30.46 -10.31 52.58
C SER A 803 -30.97 -10.85 53.92
N SER A 804 -30.30 -11.86 54.49
CA SER A 804 -30.64 -12.43 55.80
C SER A 804 -30.42 -11.44 56.94
N ALA A 805 -29.33 -10.67 56.90
CA ALA A 805 -29.04 -9.62 57.86
C ALA A 805 -30.03 -8.45 57.76
N ILE A 806 -30.33 -7.99 56.54
CA ILE A 806 -31.34 -6.95 56.29
C ILE A 806 -32.70 -7.39 56.83
N ASN A 807 -33.17 -8.60 56.49
CA ASN A 807 -34.46 -9.11 56.95
C ASN A 807 -34.53 -9.26 58.47
N ARG A 808 -33.42 -9.64 59.12
CA ARG A 808 -33.34 -9.64 60.59
C ARG A 808 -33.54 -8.23 61.13
N GLY A 809 -32.88 -7.22 60.57
CA GLY A 809 -33.08 -5.82 60.94
C GLY A 809 -34.51 -5.34 60.71
N PHE A 810 -35.17 -5.74 59.60
CA PHE A 810 -36.57 -5.38 59.34
C PHE A 810 -37.55 -5.95 60.37
N ASN A 811 -37.26 -7.12 60.93
CA ASN A 811 -38.10 -7.75 61.94
C ASN A 811 -37.94 -7.10 63.32
N GLU A 812 -36.76 -6.57 63.61
CA GLU A 812 -36.41 -5.96 64.90
C GLU A 812 -36.66 -4.44 64.93
N SER A 813 -36.85 -3.82 63.77
CA SER A 813 -37.12 -2.40 63.64
C SER A 813 -38.51 -1.99 64.14
N ASN A 814 -38.63 -0.77 64.66
CA ASN A 814 -39.92 -0.18 65.06
C ASN A 814 -40.31 1.03 64.21
N GLY A 815 -39.41 1.53 63.37
CA GLY A 815 -39.64 2.63 62.46
C GLY A 815 -40.71 2.33 61.41
N GLU A 816 -41.50 3.35 61.07
CA GLU A 816 -42.40 3.31 59.91
C GLU A 816 -41.59 3.25 58.61
N ILE A 817 -40.50 4.03 58.58
CA ILE A 817 -39.55 4.10 57.46
C ILE A 817 -38.26 3.42 57.87
N ILE A 818 -37.74 2.59 56.98
CA ILE A 818 -36.50 1.84 57.17
C ILE A 818 -35.46 2.40 56.23
N VAL A 819 -34.34 2.86 56.77
CA VAL A 819 -33.20 3.34 55.98
C VAL A 819 -32.11 2.29 56.02
N ILE A 820 -31.53 1.93 54.89
CA ILE A 820 -30.44 0.95 54.83
C ILE A 820 -29.21 1.65 54.27
N PHE A 821 -28.09 1.47 54.96
CA PHE A 821 -26.77 1.87 54.51
C PHE A 821 -25.86 0.66 54.48
N ASP A 822 -24.87 0.65 53.58
CA ASP A 822 -23.80 -0.33 53.64
C ASP A 822 -22.80 0.06 54.74
N ALA A 823 -22.23 -0.92 55.44
CA ALA A 823 -21.28 -0.73 56.54
C ALA A 823 -19.99 0.01 56.15
N ASP A 824 -19.71 0.19 54.86
CA ASP A 824 -18.56 0.90 54.29
C ASP A 824 -18.89 2.30 53.74
N THR A 825 -20.06 2.83 54.06
CA THR A 825 -20.58 4.06 53.45
C THR A 825 -20.71 5.19 54.45
N SER A 826 -20.06 6.32 54.17
CA SER A 826 -20.19 7.56 54.96
C SER A 826 -21.26 8.46 54.37
N ILE A 827 -22.19 8.96 55.17
CA ILE A 827 -23.33 9.76 54.68
C ILE A 827 -23.17 11.25 54.97
N ALA A 828 -23.82 12.08 54.14
CA ALA A 828 -23.93 13.52 54.39
C ALA A 828 -24.87 13.79 55.57
N HIS A 829 -24.65 14.92 56.28
CA HIS A 829 -25.40 15.32 57.48
C HIS A 829 -26.93 15.31 57.27
N ASN A 830 -27.39 15.77 56.11
CA ASN A 830 -28.80 15.87 55.73
C ASN A 830 -29.34 14.67 54.92
N ALA A 831 -28.59 13.57 54.82
CA ALA A 831 -28.98 12.45 53.94
C ALA A 831 -30.28 11.77 54.41
N ILE A 832 -30.42 11.51 55.71
CA ILE A 832 -31.61 10.81 56.25
C ILE A 832 -32.85 11.71 56.13
N SER A 833 -32.77 12.98 56.53
CA SER A 833 -33.91 13.91 56.42
C SER A 833 -34.41 14.04 54.98
N LEU A 834 -33.50 14.21 54.02
CA LEU A 834 -33.83 14.27 52.60
C LEU A 834 -34.51 13.00 52.07
N LEU A 835 -34.04 11.81 52.47
CA LEU A 835 -34.69 10.55 52.08
C LEU A 835 -36.10 10.44 52.67
N VAL A 836 -36.24 10.79 53.95
CA VAL A 836 -37.50 10.62 54.71
C VAL A 836 -38.58 11.59 54.22
N ASP A 837 -38.23 12.84 53.88
CA ASP A 837 -39.17 13.87 53.39
C ASP A 837 -40.04 13.38 52.23
N ASN A 838 -39.50 12.50 51.38
CA ASN A 838 -40.19 11.95 50.22
C ASN A 838 -41.34 10.98 50.62
N PHE A 839 -41.34 10.39 51.81
CA PHE A 839 -42.43 9.50 52.27
C PHE A 839 -43.69 10.23 52.74
N SER A 840 -43.71 11.56 52.66
CA SER A 840 -44.92 12.35 52.87
C SER A 840 -46.02 12.01 51.85
N ASP A 841 -45.65 11.43 50.70
CA ASP A 841 -46.54 10.73 49.78
C ASP A 841 -46.67 9.24 50.16
N GLU A 842 -47.90 8.79 50.42
CA GLU A 842 -48.19 7.41 50.81
C GLU A 842 -47.94 6.39 49.68
N GLN A 843 -47.94 6.82 48.41
CA GLN A 843 -47.68 5.95 47.25
C GLN A 843 -46.19 5.60 47.10
N ILE A 844 -45.31 6.39 47.71
CA ILE A 844 -43.86 6.15 47.68
C ILE A 844 -43.53 5.02 48.65
N ALA A 845 -43.03 3.92 48.08
CA ALA A 845 -42.60 2.75 48.82
C ALA A 845 -41.09 2.72 49.05
N ALA A 846 -40.30 3.37 48.20
CA ALA A 846 -38.86 3.43 48.35
C ALA A 846 -38.26 4.72 47.76
N VAL A 847 -37.12 5.13 48.30
CA VAL A 847 -36.37 6.33 47.90
C VAL A 847 -34.91 5.93 47.71
N ALA A 848 -34.37 6.21 46.53
CA ALA A 848 -32.95 6.02 46.22
C ALA A 848 -32.17 7.32 46.44
N GLY A 849 -31.04 7.26 47.17
CA GLY A 849 -30.14 8.40 47.30
C GLY A 849 -29.03 8.43 46.25
N ASN A 850 -28.19 9.47 46.33
CA ASN A 850 -27.10 9.73 45.42
C ASN A 850 -25.77 9.14 45.93
N VAL A 851 -25.30 8.08 45.26
CA VAL A 851 -24.03 7.42 45.62
C VAL A 851 -22.86 8.12 44.94
N LYS A 852 -21.85 8.48 45.74
CA LYS A 852 -20.57 9.06 45.30
C LYS A 852 -19.42 8.12 45.69
N ILE A 853 -18.34 8.16 44.91
CA ILE A 853 -17.11 7.42 45.23
C ILE A 853 -16.26 8.28 46.17
N GLY A 854 -15.97 7.75 47.36
CA GLY A 854 -15.22 8.45 48.40
C GLY A 854 -13.69 8.32 48.30
N ASN A 855 -13.18 7.43 47.43
CA ASN A 855 -11.75 7.11 47.29
C ASN A 855 -11.22 7.25 45.85
N VAL A 856 -11.52 8.37 45.18
CA VAL A 856 -10.96 8.68 43.84
C VAL A 856 -9.46 9.00 43.94
N ARG A 857 -8.61 7.96 43.92
CA ARG A 857 -7.16 8.05 44.18
C ARG A 857 -6.29 7.50 43.04
N ASN A 858 -6.86 6.67 42.17
CA ASN A 858 -6.17 6.07 41.03
C ASN A 858 -7.08 6.01 39.78
N LEU A 859 -6.51 5.62 38.63
CA LEU A 859 -7.22 5.58 37.35
C LEU A 859 -8.48 4.71 37.38
N LEU A 860 -8.44 3.56 38.06
CA LEU A 860 -9.59 2.65 38.16
C LEU A 860 -10.74 3.26 38.99
N THR A 861 -10.42 3.90 40.12
CA THR A 861 -11.41 4.62 40.94
C THR A 861 -11.94 5.89 40.25
N LEU A 862 -11.13 6.53 39.40
CA LEU A 862 -11.54 7.66 38.56
C LEU A 862 -12.51 7.24 37.46
N TRP A 863 -12.25 6.12 36.76
CA TRP A 863 -13.18 5.58 35.78
C TRP A 863 -14.51 5.17 36.39
N GLN A 864 -14.48 4.56 37.58
CA GLN A 864 -15.71 4.27 38.34
C GLN A 864 -16.45 5.57 38.71
N HIS A 865 -15.74 6.66 39.01
CA HIS A 865 -16.37 7.95 39.31
C HIS A 865 -17.11 8.50 38.08
N VAL A 866 -16.49 8.43 36.89
CA VAL A 866 -17.14 8.80 35.62
C VAL A 866 -18.37 7.94 35.38
N GLU A 867 -18.29 6.62 35.59
CA GLU A 867 -19.42 5.70 35.43
C GLU A 867 -20.59 6.04 36.37
N TYR A 868 -20.33 6.32 37.65
CA TYR A 868 -21.39 6.63 38.62
C TYR A 868 -22.12 7.92 38.27
N VAL A 869 -21.38 8.95 37.87
CA VAL A 869 -21.97 10.23 37.45
C VAL A 869 -22.78 10.07 36.16
N THR A 870 -22.19 9.44 35.13
CA THR A 870 -22.80 9.36 33.78
C THR A 870 -23.89 8.29 33.66
N GLY A 871 -23.68 7.11 34.24
CA GLY A 871 -24.57 5.97 34.12
C GLY A 871 -25.61 5.87 35.23
N CYS A 872 -25.21 5.99 36.50
CA CYS A 872 -26.15 5.76 37.61
C CYS A 872 -27.03 6.98 37.90
N ASN A 873 -26.44 8.16 38.04
CA ASN A 873 -27.17 9.33 38.56
C ASN A 873 -28.07 10.00 37.51
N LEU A 874 -27.58 10.14 36.27
CA LEU A 874 -28.38 10.70 35.19
C LEU A 874 -29.60 9.83 34.90
N GLU A 875 -29.40 8.52 34.77
CA GLU A 875 -30.47 7.57 34.45
C GLU A 875 -31.55 7.53 35.54
N ARG A 876 -31.16 7.57 36.82
CA ARG A 876 -32.12 7.63 37.95
C ARG A 876 -33.01 8.87 37.91
N ARG A 877 -32.48 10.05 37.55
CA ARG A 877 -33.29 11.28 37.40
C ARG A 877 -34.34 11.12 36.31
N SER A 878 -33.96 10.52 35.18
CA SER A 878 -34.88 10.27 34.08
C SER A 878 -35.93 9.20 34.43
N PHE A 879 -35.54 8.18 35.19
CA PHE A 879 -36.42 7.08 35.60
C PHE A 879 -37.34 7.42 36.77
N ASP A 880 -36.98 8.35 37.64
CA ASP A 880 -37.88 8.89 38.68
C ASP A 880 -39.11 9.53 38.03
N GLU A 881 -38.90 10.39 37.03
CA GLU A 881 -39.98 11.09 36.32
C GLU A 881 -40.95 10.13 35.60
N LEU A 882 -40.53 8.88 35.36
CA LEU A 882 -41.33 7.82 34.73
C LEU A 882 -41.79 6.74 35.70
N ASN A 883 -41.46 6.87 36.98
CA ASN A 883 -41.68 5.86 38.02
C ASN A 883 -41.19 4.45 37.60
N CYS A 884 -39.94 4.36 37.14
CA CYS A 884 -39.33 3.10 36.72
C CYS A 884 -37.88 2.93 37.19
N ILE A 885 -37.53 3.47 38.36
CA ILE A 885 -36.22 3.26 38.98
C ILE A 885 -36.05 1.77 39.29
N THR A 886 -35.14 1.11 38.58
CA THR A 886 -35.00 -0.35 38.65
C THR A 886 -34.12 -0.84 39.78
N VAL A 887 -33.35 0.05 40.43
CA VAL A 887 -32.47 -0.29 41.56
C VAL A 887 -32.44 0.85 42.58
N VAL A 888 -32.87 0.56 43.82
CA VAL A 888 -32.56 1.37 45.00
C VAL A 888 -31.27 0.83 45.62
N PRO A 889 -30.15 1.57 45.58
CA PRO A 889 -28.84 1.01 45.93
C PRO A 889 -28.73 0.74 47.44
N GLY A 890 -28.14 -0.39 47.82
CA GLY A 890 -27.87 -0.72 49.23
C GLY A 890 -26.96 0.27 49.98
N ALA A 891 -26.15 1.06 49.26
CA ALA A 891 -25.30 2.08 49.86
C ALA A 891 -26.10 3.28 50.41
N ILE A 892 -27.27 3.59 49.85
CA ILE A 892 -28.17 4.64 50.34
C ILE A 892 -29.59 4.44 49.81
N GLY A 893 -30.45 3.89 50.66
CA GLY A 893 -31.85 3.71 50.32
C GLY A 893 -32.75 3.81 51.54
N ALA A 894 -34.01 4.19 51.31
CA ALA A 894 -35.05 4.16 52.32
C ALA A 894 -36.28 3.44 51.77
N TRP A 895 -37.01 2.74 52.64
CA TRP A 895 -38.19 1.94 52.29
C TRP A 895 -39.29 2.13 53.33
N ARG A 896 -40.54 2.16 52.86
CA ARG A 896 -41.70 2.07 53.74
C ARG A 896 -41.83 0.62 54.23
N LYS A 897 -41.77 0.40 55.55
CA LYS A 897 -41.76 -0.95 56.14
C LYS A 897 -42.91 -1.81 55.63
N LYS A 898 -44.13 -1.27 55.63
CA LYS A 898 -45.34 -1.97 55.17
C LYS A 898 -45.23 -2.50 53.74
N ALA A 899 -44.65 -1.71 52.82
CA ALA A 899 -44.54 -2.10 51.42
C ALA A 899 -43.54 -3.26 51.21
N VAL A 900 -42.41 -3.24 51.92
CA VAL A 900 -41.40 -4.33 51.87
C VAL A 900 -41.96 -5.63 52.44
N VAL A 901 -42.71 -5.55 53.53
CA VAL A 901 -43.41 -6.71 54.12
C VAL A 901 -44.42 -7.29 53.12
N GLU A 902 -45.19 -6.45 52.42
CA GLU A 902 -46.18 -6.92 51.44
C GLU A 902 -45.54 -7.68 50.26
N VAL A 903 -44.35 -7.26 49.81
CA VAL A 903 -43.65 -7.91 48.70
C VAL A 903 -42.80 -9.11 49.11
N GLY A 904 -42.79 -9.48 50.39
CA GLY A 904 -42.11 -10.67 50.88
C GLY A 904 -40.63 -10.48 51.26
N TYR A 905 -40.24 -9.27 51.69
CA TYR A 905 -38.86 -8.95 52.12
C TYR A 905 -37.78 -9.17 51.02
N PHE A 906 -36.50 -9.14 51.40
CA PHE A 906 -35.36 -9.36 50.50
C PHE A 906 -35.08 -10.87 50.38
N GLU A 907 -35.20 -11.43 49.17
CA GLU A 907 -34.93 -12.86 48.94
C GLU A 907 -33.43 -13.13 48.69
N ASP A 908 -32.98 -14.36 48.92
CA ASP A 908 -31.59 -14.82 48.78
C ASP A 908 -31.33 -15.64 47.50
N ASP A 909 -32.34 -15.79 46.63
CA ASP A 909 -32.26 -16.51 45.36
C ASP A 909 -31.57 -15.71 44.24
N THR A 910 -31.25 -14.43 44.50
CA THR A 910 -30.47 -13.53 43.64
C THR A 910 -29.31 -12.88 44.39
N LEU A 911 -28.22 -12.55 43.70
CA LEU A 911 -27.09 -11.80 44.28
C LEU A 911 -27.26 -10.27 44.28
N ALA A 912 -28.37 -9.78 43.74
CA ALA A 912 -28.73 -8.36 43.65
C ALA A 912 -30.10 -8.15 44.32
N GLU A 913 -30.13 -8.40 45.63
CA GLU A 913 -31.33 -8.39 46.46
C GLU A 913 -32.06 -7.04 46.45
N ASP A 914 -31.29 -5.97 46.31
CA ASP A 914 -31.76 -4.59 46.21
C ASP A 914 -32.51 -4.33 44.90
N THR A 915 -32.03 -4.91 43.81
CA THR A 915 -32.69 -4.89 42.50
C THR A 915 -33.96 -5.74 42.51
N ASP A 916 -33.92 -6.95 43.11
CA ASP A 916 -35.07 -7.84 43.20
C ASP A 916 -36.26 -7.19 43.92
N VAL A 917 -36.03 -6.67 45.15
CA VAL A 917 -37.10 -6.02 45.93
C VAL A 917 -37.65 -4.77 45.22
N THR A 918 -36.78 -3.99 44.56
CA THR A 918 -37.16 -2.81 43.79
C THR A 918 -38.12 -3.19 42.65
N LEU A 919 -37.79 -4.24 41.90
CA LEU A 919 -38.66 -4.73 40.83
C LEU A 919 -39.96 -5.32 41.35
N LYS A 920 -39.98 -5.95 42.54
CA LYS A 920 -41.24 -6.43 43.16
C LYS A 920 -42.17 -5.27 43.54
N LEU A 921 -41.63 -4.21 44.14
CA LEU A 921 -42.39 -3.01 44.51
C LEU A 921 -43.02 -2.34 43.28
N LEU A 922 -42.24 -2.14 42.21
CA LEU A 922 -42.76 -1.58 40.95
C LEU A 922 -43.82 -2.49 40.32
N ARG A 923 -43.65 -3.82 40.37
CA ARG A 923 -44.64 -4.77 39.85
C ARG A 923 -45.96 -4.78 40.61
N LYS A 924 -45.94 -4.37 41.88
CA LYS A 924 -47.14 -4.15 42.71
C LYS A 924 -47.80 -2.79 42.47
N GLY A 925 -47.16 -1.90 41.72
CA GLY A 925 -47.69 -0.58 41.36
C GLY A 925 -47.28 0.54 42.30
N TYR A 926 -46.37 0.29 43.25
CA TYR A 926 -45.81 1.33 44.11
C TYR A 926 -44.94 2.32 43.33
N GLN A 927 -44.73 3.49 43.93
CA GLN A 927 -43.81 4.49 43.40
C GLN A 927 -42.45 4.43 44.08
N ILE A 928 -41.40 4.69 43.29
CA ILE A 928 -40.02 4.76 43.76
C ILE A 928 -39.41 6.06 43.22
N THR A 929 -38.88 6.87 44.12
CA THR A 929 -38.33 8.19 43.79
C THR A 929 -36.82 8.27 43.99
N TYR A 930 -36.20 9.27 43.37
CA TYR A 930 -34.77 9.56 43.51
C TYR A 930 -34.56 10.88 44.21
N GLU A 931 -33.75 10.88 45.28
CA GLU A 931 -33.36 12.09 46.00
C GLU A 931 -31.91 12.49 45.63
N PRO A 932 -31.72 13.41 44.67
CA PRO A 932 -30.40 13.73 44.12
C PRO A 932 -29.46 14.42 45.12
N ASN A 933 -29.97 15.02 46.21
CA ASN A 933 -29.17 15.75 47.18
C ASN A 933 -28.81 14.92 48.43
N ALA A 934 -29.39 13.72 48.61
CA ALA A 934 -29.02 12.82 49.69
C ALA A 934 -27.74 12.07 49.31
N TYR A 935 -26.58 12.59 49.71
CA TYR A 935 -25.28 12.03 49.33
C TYR A 935 -24.79 10.94 50.28
N ALA A 936 -24.24 9.88 49.69
CA ALA A 936 -23.52 8.82 50.39
C ALA A 936 -22.21 8.49 49.68
N TYR A 937 -21.11 8.46 50.43
CA TYR A 937 -19.75 8.23 49.95
C TYR A 937 -19.32 6.81 50.28
N THR A 938 -19.22 5.96 49.24
CA THR A 938 -18.84 4.54 49.38
C THR A 938 -17.40 4.29 48.90
N GLU A 939 -16.80 3.19 49.37
CA GLU A 939 -15.47 2.75 48.98
C GLU A 939 -15.51 1.90 47.71
N ALA A 940 -14.97 2.42 46.60
CA ALA A 940 -14.84 1.70 45.35
C ALA A 940 -13.57 0.82 45.34
N PRO A 941 -13.58 -0.36 44.67
CA PRO A 941 -12.39 -1.19 44.53
C PRO A 941 -11.20 -0.45 43.91
N GLU A 942 -10.06 -0.50 44.59
CA GLU A 942 -8.81 0.17 44.17
C GLU A 942 -7.95 -0.68 43.22
N ASN A 943 -8.21 -1.99 43.13
CA ASN A 943 -7.47 -2.91 42.26
C ASN A 943 -8.40 -3.74 41.35
N LEU A 944 -7.87 -4.17 40.20
CA LEU A 944 -8.63 -4.86 39.16
C LEU A 944 -9.26 -6.18 39.65
N LYS A 945 -8.56 -6.96 40.48
CA LYS A 945 -9.07 -8.24 40.98
C LYS A 945 -10.32 -8.06 41.85
N SER A 946 -10.29 -7.08 42.75
CA SER A 946 -11.45 -6.71 43.58
C SER A 946 -12.59 -6.12 42.74
N PHE A 947 -12.26 -5.26 41.77
CA PHE A 947 -13.22 -4.69 40.83
C PHE A 947 -13.98 -5.76 40.04
N ILE A 948 -13.26 -6.66 39.36
CA ILE A 948 -13.86 -7.74 38.56
C ILE A 948 -14.74 -8.65 39.43
N LYS A 949 -14.31 -8.98 40.66
CA LYS A 949 -15.15 -9.77 41.58
C LYS A 949 -16.46 -9.06 41.92
N GLN A 950 -16.40 -7.77 42.21
CA GLN A 950 -17.59 -6.96 42.50
C GLN A 950 -18.53 -6.91 41.30
N ARG A 951 -18.00 -6.62 40.11
CA ARG A 951 -18.79 -6.46 38.90
C ARG A 951 -19.39 -7.77 38.40
N VAL A 952 -18.68 -8.89 38.49
CA VAL A 952 -19.27 -10.21 38.19
C VAL A 952 -20.44 -10.51 39.12
N ARG A 953 -20.34 -10.19 40.42
CA ARG A 953 -21.47 -10.36 41.37
C ARG A 953 -22.67 -9.53 40.93
N TRP A 954 -22.46 -8.25 40.60
CA TRP A 954 -23.54 -7.35 40.18
C TRP A 954 -24.17 -7.78 38.86
N SER A 955 -23.34 -8.02 37.84
CA SER A 955 -23.80 -8.47 36.53
C SER A 955 -24.55 -9.80 36.60
N TYR A 956 -24.05 -10.76 37.37
CA TYR A 956 -24.75 -12.04 37.58
C TYR A 956 -26.07 -11.86 38.34
N GLY A 957 -26.07 -11.09 39.44
CA GLY A 957 -27.28 -10.81 40.21
C GLY A 957 -28.35 -10.09 39.39
N ILE A 958 -27.98 -9.10 38.60
CA ILE A 958 -28.91 -8.39 37.71
C ILE A 958 -29.44 -9.33 36.62
N LEU A 959 -28.61 -10.20 36.03
CA LEU A 959 -29.09 -11.22 35.09
C LEU A 959 -30.11 -12.17 35.75
N GLN A 960 -29.90 -12.55 37.02
CA GLN A 960 -30.87 -13.35 37.77
C GLN A 960 -32.19 -12.59 37.94
N CYS A 961 -32.15 -11.30 38.32
CA CYS A 961 -33.34 -10.46 38.45
C CYS A 961 -34.07 -10.29 37.11
N LEU A 962 -33.35 -10.02 36.01
CA LEU A 962 -33.93 -9.93 34.68
C LEU A 962 -34.64 -11.22 34.27
N TRP A 963 -34.03 -12.37 34.59
CA TRP A 963 -34.65 -13.67 34.33
C TRP A 963 -35.88 -13.93 35.21
N LYS A 964 -35.80 -13.62 36.51
CA LYS A 964 -36.90 -13.77 37.49
C LYS A 964 -38.11 -12.92 37.11
N HIS A 965 -37.87 -11.69 36.65
CA HIS A 965 -38.90 -10.69 36.33
C HIS A 965 -39.26 -10.63 34.83
N ARG A 966 -38.76 -11.54 33.99
CA ARG A 966 -38.97 -11.54 32.53
C ARG A 966 -40.44 -11.46 32.09
N GLY A 967 -41.38 -11.98 32.89
CA GLY A 967 -42.82 -11.89 32.59
C GLY A 967 -43.41 -10.48 32.66
N ALA A 968 -42.67 -9.50 33.18
CA ALA A 968 -43.04 -8.09 33.16
C ALA A 968 -42.51 -7.34 31.92
N LEU A 969 -41.58 -7.94 31.17
CA LEU A 969 -41.01 -7.34 29.96
C LEU A 969 -42.08 -7.21 28.87
N PHE A 970 -42.26 -5.99 28.34
CA PHE A 970 -43.29 -5.62 27.36
C PHE A 970 -44.73 -5.94 27.77
N ASN A 971 -44.99 -6.10 29.07
CA ASN A 971 -46.34 -6.35 29.58
C ASN A 971 -47.10 -5.02 29.78
N PRO A 972 -48.22 -4.77 29.05
CA PRO A 972 -49.00 -3.53 29.18
C PRO A 972 -49.48 -3.23 30.60
N LYS A 973 -49.72 -4.26 31.42
CA LYS A 973 -50.16 -4.09 32.82
C LYS A 973 -49.07 -3.49 33.71
N GLN A 974 -47.81 -3.57 33.29
CA GLN A 974 -46.64 -3.12 34.03
C GLN A 974 -46.16 -1.71 33.61
N LYS A 975 -46.92 -1.02 32.75
CA LYS A 975 -46.70 0.38 32.34
C LYS A 975 -45.22 0.66 31.99
N THR A 976 -44.63 1.71 32.56
CA THR A 976 -43.26 2.17 32.29
C THR A 976 -42.19 1.17 32.72
N LEU A 977 -42.41 0.35 33.75
CA LEU A 977 -41.48 -0.74 34.09
C LEU A 977 -41.33 -1.73 32.91
N GLY A 978 -42.45 -2.11 32.28
CA GLY A 978 -42.47 -3.10 31.20
C GLY A 978 -41.91 -2.60 29.87
N PHE A 979 -42.08 -1.30 29.56
CA PHE A 979 -41.70 -0.71 28.27
C PHE A 979 -40.48 0.20 28.30
N VAL A 980 -40.04 0.66 29.46
CA VAL A 980 -38.87 1.54 29.62
C VAL A 980 -37.82 0.87 30.51
N GLY A 981 -38.16 0.57 31.76
CA GLY A 981 -37.20 0.10 32.77
C GLY A 981 -36.53 -1.24 32.40
N LEU A 982 -37.33 -2.31 32.23
CA LEU A 982 -36.80 -3.64 31.90
C LEU A 982 -36.14 -3.69 30.50
N PRO A 983 -36.73 -3.11 29.43
CA PRO A 983 -36.07 -3.07 28.13
C PRO A 983 -34.71 -2.36 28.14
N ASN A 984 -34.59 -1.23 28.85
CA ASN A 984 -33.30 -0.53 28.97
C ASN A 984 -32.27 -1.38 29.73
N MET A 985 -32.65 -2.07 30.81
CA MET A 985 -31.74 -2.98 31.49
C MET A 985 -31.27 -4.11 30.56
N TRP A 986 -32.18 -4.76 29.83
CA TRP A 986 -31.80 -5.80 28.84
C TRP A 986 -30.86 -5.24 27.78
N LEU A 987 -31.17 -4.06 27.22
CA LEU A 987 -30.38 -3.42 26.18
C LEU A 987 -28.93 -3.18 26.63
N GLN A 988 -28.71 -2.70 27.86
CA GLN A 988 -27.36 -2.46 28.38
C GLN A 988 -26.50 -3.73 28.41
N TYR A 989 -27.06 -4.86 28.83
CA TYR A 989 -26.33 -6.14 28.86
C TYR A 989 -26.15 -6.75 27.47
N VAL A 990 -27.14 -6.62 26.58
CA VAL A 990 -27.03 -7.07 25.19
C VAL A 990 -25.93 -6.29 24.45
N LEU A 991 -25.92 -4.96 24.56
CA LEU A 991 -24.87 -4.14 23.92
C LEU A 991 -23.48 -4.45 24.46
N GLN A 992 -23.33 -4.66 25.78
CA GLN A 992 -22.05 -5.07 26.37
C GLN A 992 -21.62 -6.47 25.93
N ALA A 993 -22.55 -7.42 25.76
CA ALA A 993 -22.24 -8.75 25.26
C ALA A 993 -21.83 -8.73 23.78
N LEU A 994 -22.43 -7.86 22.97
CA LEU A 994 -22.15 -7.70 21.54
C LEU A 994 -20.93 -6.80 21.24
N ALA A 995 -20.32 -6.16 22.24
CA ALA A 995 -19.17 -5.28 22.03
C ALA A 995 -18.02 -5.93 21.24
N PRO A 996 -17.59 -7.18 21.53
CA PRO A 996 -16.52 -7.82 20.73
C PRO A 996 -16.90 -8.06 19.27
N LEU A 997 -18.18 -8.27 18.97
CA LEU A 997 -18.66 -8.39 17.59
C LEU A 997 -18.59 -7.03 16.88
N ALA A 998 -18.96 -5.95 17.56
CA ALA A 998 -18.79 -4.60 17.02
C ALA A 998 -17.32 -4.27 16.73
N ASP A 999 -16.39 -4.71 17.59
CA ASP A 999 -14.95 -4.54 17.38
C ASP A 999 -14.45 -5.37 16.19
N LEU A 1000 -14.94 -6.60 16.01
CA LEU A 1000 -14.62 -7.42 14.83
C LEU A 1000 -15.12 -6.76 13.54
N ILE A 1001 -16.35 -6.26 13.53
CA ILE A 1001 -16.92 -5.54 12.39
C ILE A 1001 -16.11 -4.27 12.10
N PHE A 1002 -15.71 -3.54 13.14
CA PHE A 1002 -14.85 -2.36 12.99
C PHE A 1002 -13.53 -2.74 12.30
N VAL A 1003 -12.83 -3.76 12.79
CA VAL A 1003 -11.56 -4.23 12.21
C VAL A 1003 -11.74 -4.70 10.76
N VAL A 1004 -12.77 -5.51 10.48
CA VAL A 1004 -13.06 -5.97 9.11
C VAL A 1004 -13.37 -4.79 8.19
N GLY A 1005 -14.11 -3.79 8.67
CA GLY A 1005 -14.43 -2.61 7.88
C GLY A 1005 -13.25 -1.67 7.62
N LEU A 1006 -12.17 -1.72 8.41
CA LEU A 1006 -10.92 -1.01 8.10
C LEU A 1006 -10.22 -1.56 6.84
N PHE A 1007 -10.57 -2.76 6.39
CA PHE A 1007 -10.13 -3.31 5.10
C PHE A 1007 -11.10 -3.01 3.96
N GLY A 1008 -12.14 -2.21 4.21
CA GLY A 1008 -13.09 -1.72 3.20
C GLY A 1008 -13.10 -0.19 3.20
N ASP A 1009 -14.28 0.41 3.36
CA ASP A 1009 -14.44 1.86 3.46
C ASP A 1009 -14.00 2.38 4.85
N THR A 1010 -12.68 2.56 4.98
CA THR A 1010 -12.01 3.05 6.19
C THR A 1010 -12.56 4.40 6.63
N THR A 1011 -12.79 5.33 5.69
CA THR A 1011 -13.29 6.67 5.98
C THR A 1011 -14.67 6.63 6.64
N LYS A 1012 -15.57 5.81 6.12
CA LYS A 1012 -16.91 5.62 6.68
C LYS A 1012 -16.88 4.96 8.06
N ILE A 1013 -16.09 3.91 8.24
CA ILE A 1013 -15.94 3.21 9.53
C ILE A 1013 -15.39 4.15 10.62
N LEU A 1014 -14.36 4.94 10.29
CA LEU A 1014 -13.79 5.94 11.18
C LEU A 1014 -14.80 7.05 11.51
N THR A 1015 -15.56 7.50 10.52
CA THR A 1015 -16.63 8.50 10.72
C THR A 1015 -17.67 8.03 11.72
N PHE A 1016 -18.14 6.78 11.61
CA PHE A 1016 -19.08 6.20 12.58
C PHE A 1016 -18.49 6.12 14.00
N TYR A 1017 -17.24 5.69 14.11
CA TYR A 1017 -16.57 5.55 15.41
C TYR A 1017 -16.37 6.90 16.09
N VAL A 1018 -15.89 7.90 15.36
CA VAL A 1018 -15.75 9.28 15.85
C VAL A 1018 -17.11 9.86 16.24
N GLY A 1019 -18.14 9.67 15.40
CA GLY A 1019 -19.50 10.11 15.69
C GLY A 1019 -20.04 9.54 17.01
N PHE A 1020 -19.83 8.24 17.27
CA PHE A 1020 -20.21 7.59 18.53
C PHE A 1020 -19.51 8.22 19.74
N LEU A 1021 -18.20 8.49 19.65
CA LEU A 1021 -17.42 9.11 20.72
C LEU A 1021 -17.86 10.54 21.03
N VAL A 1022 -18.21 11.31 20.00
CA VAL A 1022 -18.75 12.66 20.16
C VAL A 1022 -20.07 12.63 20.94
N VAL A 1023 -21.00 11.73 20.57
CA VAL A 1023 -22.29 11.58 21.28
C VAL A 1023 -22.06 11.19 22.74
N ASP A 1024 -21.16 10.26 23.02
CA ASP A 1024 -20.84 9.82 24.39
C ASP A 1024 -20.17 10.93 25.23
N LEU A 1025 -19.30 11.73 24.62
CA LEU A 1025 -18.68 12.89 25.26
C LEU A 1025 -19.72 13.95 25.61
N LEU A 1026 -20.64 14.28 24.70
CA LEU A 1026 -21.72 15.23 24.93
C LEU A 1026 -22.66 14.76 26.05
N ALA A 1027 -23.02 13.48 26.06
CA ALA A 1027 -23.81 12.86 27.12
C ALA A 1027 -23.12 12.98 28.49
N SER A 1028 -21.81 12.68 28.52
CA SER A 1028 -21.01 12.73 29.73
C SER A 1028 -20.84 14.16 30.24
N LEU A 1029 -20.57 15.13 29.37
CA LEU A 1029 -20.49 16.55 29.70
C LEU A 1029 -21.80 17.07 30.29
N TYR A 1030 -22.94 16.69 29.70
CA TYR A 1030 -24.26 17.02 30.25
C TYR A 1030 -24.44 16.47 31.67
N SER A 1031 -24.14 15.19 31.88
CA SER A 1031 -24.28 14.56 33.20
C SER A 1031 -23.39 15.23 34.26
N PHE A 1032 -22.12 15.48 33.95
CA PHE A 1032 -21.19 16.14 34.88
C PHE A 1032 -21.65 17.55 35.24
N ARG A 1033 -22.13 18.33 34.27
CA ARG A 1033 -22.71 19.66 34.52
C ARG A 1033 -24.00 19.58 35.35
N LEU A 1034 -24.83 18.57 35.12
CA LEU A 1034 -26.07 18.35 35.86
C LEU A 1034 -25.79 18.04 37.34
N GLU A 1035 -24.77 17.23 37.62
CA GLU A 1035 -24.31 16.83 38.96
C GLU A 1035 -23.37 17.86 39.61
N LYS A 1036 -23.05 18.98 38.93
CA LYS A 1036 -22.04 19.97 39.35
C LYS A 1036 -20.68 19.34 39.68
N ALA A 1037 -20.34 18.23 39.02
CA ALA A 1037 -19.08 17.53 39.18
C ALA A 1037 -17.97 18.18 38.35
N ASN A 1038 -16.71 17.98 38.77
CA ASN A 1038 -15.55 18.47 38.03
C ASN A 1038 -15.43 17.72 36.69
N VAL A 1039 -15.37 18.44 35.56
CA VAL A 1039 -15.30 17.85 34.21
C VAL A 1039 -13.91 17.33 33.81
N LYS A 1040 -12.84 17.67 34.55
CA LYS A 1040 -11.47 17.22 34.25
C LYS A 1040 -11.32 15.70 34.03
N PRO A 1041 -11.99 14.80 34.77
CA PRO A 1041 -11.93 13.36 34.53
C PRO A 1041 -12.37 12.94 33.12
N LEU A 1042 -13.19 13.75 32.42
CA LEU A 1042 -13.66 13.44 31.08
C LEU A 1042 -12.56 13.50 30.01
N LEU A 1043 -11.40 14.10 30.29
CA LEU A 1043 -10.22 14.03 29.41
C LEU A 1043 -9.78 12.57 29.16
N LEU A 1044 -10.06 11.68 30.12
CA LEU A 1044 -9.72 10.26 30.03
C LEU A 1044 -10.91 9.40 29.59
N LEU A 1045 -12.02 10.00 29.14
CA LEU A 1045 -13.22 9.28 28.70
C LEU A 1045 -12.91 8.37 27.50
N PHE A 1046 -12.14 8.86 26.52
CA PHE A 1046 -11.75 8.06 25.36
C PHE A 1046 -10.94 6.82 25.77
N VAL A 1047 -9.93 7.00 26.62
CA VAL A 1047 -9.13 5.88 27.17
C VAL A 1047 -10.01 4.93 27.99
N GLN A 1048 -10.99 5.44 28.72
CA GLN A 1048 -11.97 4.63 29.42
C GLN A 1048 -12.79 3.77 28.44
N ARG A 1049 -13.23 4.30 27.30
CA ARG A 1049 -13.98 3.53 26.30
C ARG A 1049 -13.16 2.46 25.60
N ILE A 1050 -11.85 2.67 25.45
CA ILE A 1050 -10.94 1.67 24.90
C ILE A 1050 -10.58 0.61 25.94
N VAL A 1051 -10.27 0.97 27.19
CA VAL A 1051 -9.71 0.00 28.17
C VAL A 1051 -10.78 -0.50 29.14
N TYR A 1052 -11.45 0.41 29.84
CA TYR A 1052 -12.38 0.07 30.93
C TYR A 1052 -13.62 -0.69 30.43
N ARG A 1053 -14.08 -0.39 29.21
CA ARG A 1053 -15.17 -1.11 28.53
C ARG A 1053 -14.92 -2.62 28.46
N TYR A 1054 -13.69 -3.06 28.20
CA TYR A 1054 -13.37 -4.49 28.13
C TYR A 1054 -13.40 -5.18 29.49
N PHE A 1055 -13.10 -4.47 30.58
CA PHE A 1055 -13.30 -5.02 31.92
C PHE A 1055 -14.79 -5.30 32.19
N LEU A 1056 -15.68 -4.38 31.82
CA LEU A 1056 -17.12 -4.57 31.93
C LEU A 1056 -17.62 -5.71 31.03
N THR A 1057 -17.18 -5.72 29.77
CA THR A 1057 -17.50 -6.77 28.78
C THR A 1057 -17.09 -8.15 29.30
N TYR A 1058 -15.88 -8.28 29.85
CA TYR A 1058 -15.41 -9.50 30.48
C TYR A 1058 -16.30 -9.92 31.65
N THR A 1059 -16.75 -8.98 32.50
CA THR A 1059 -17.63 -9.30 33.64
C THR A 1059 -19.00 -9.79 33.21
N VAL A 1060 -19.56 -9.23 32.13
CA VAL A 1060 -20.84 -9.68 31.54
C VAL A 1060 -20.68 -11.07 30.93
N TRP A 1061 -19.68 -11.30 30.09
CA TRP A 1061 -19.43 -12.62 29.50
C TRP A 1061 -19.18 -13.69 30.55
N LYS A 1062 -18.39 -13.39 31.58
CA LYS A 1062 -18.17 -14.30 32.71
C LYS A 1062 -19.47 -14.61 33.45
N SER A 1063 -20.37 -13.64 33.59
CA SER A 1063 -21.69 -13.82 34.22
C SER A 1063 -22.62 -14.66 33.34
N ILE A 1064 -22.66 -14.41 32.03
CA ILE A 1064 -23.41 -15.21 31.04
C ILE A 1064 -22.92 -16.66 31.03
N ILE A 1065 -21.61 -16.89 30.97
CA ILE A 1065 -21.02 -18.23 31.02
C ILE A 1065 -21.35 -18.93 32.34
N SER A 1066 -21.31 -18.21 33.47
CA SER A 1066 -21.69 -18.76 34.77
C SER A 1066 -23.17 -19.15 34.80
N ALA A 1067 -24.03 -18.33 34.19
CA ALA A 1067 -25.46 -18.59 34.06
C ALA A 1067 -25.71 -19.83 33.20
N PHE A 1068 -25.00 -19.99 32.07
CA PHE A 1068 -25.09 -21.20 31.25
C PHE A 1068 -24.55 -22.46 31.95
N LYS A 1069 -23.46 -22.33 32.73
CA LYS A 1069 -22.94 -23.43 33.56
C LYS A 1069 -23.87 -23.81 34.71
N GLY A 1070 -24.77 -22.91 35.11
CA GLY A 1070 -25.68 -23.12 36.23
C GLY A 1070 -24.98 -23.25 37.58
N ILE A 1071 -23.84 -22.56 37.74
CA ILE A 1071 -23.03 -22.59 38.96
C ILE A 1071 -23.47 -21.46 39.89
N LEU A 1072 -23.53 -21.73 41.20
CA LEU A 1072 -23.73 -20.70 42.21
C LEU A 1072 -22.49 -19.81 42.31
N VAL A 1073 -22.63 -18.52 42.02
CA VAL A 1073 -21.58 -17.52 42.26
C VAL A 1073 -21.71 -17.03 43.71
N GLY A 1074 -20.73 -17.33 44.56
CA GLY A 1074 -20.77 -16.91 45.97
C GLY A 1074 -20.52 -15.40 46.17
N TRP A 1075 -21.08 -14.84 47.25
CA TRP A 1075 -20.98 -13.42 47.62
C TRP A 1075 -19.53 -12.90 47.74
N ASN A 1076 -18.58 -13.75 48.18
CA ASN A 1076 -17.12 -13.52 48.20
C ASN A 1076 -16.69 -12.07 48.55
N LYS A 1077 -16.77 -11.73 49.84
CA LYS A 1077 -16.52 -10.37 50.33
C LYS A 1077 -15.16 -9.77 49.93
N LEU A 1078 -15.14 -8.47 49.64
CA LEU A 1078 -13.94 -7.67 49.35
C LEU A 1078 -13.23 -7.20 50.62
N LYS A 1079 -11.90 -7.16 50.60
CA LYS A 1079 -11.07 -6.54 51.66
C LYS A 1079 -11.14 -5.02 51.53
N ARG A 1080 -11.54 -4.31 52.59
CA ARG A 1080 -11.69 -2.84 52.64
C ARG A 1080 -10.42 -2.16 53.14
N SER A 1081 -10.10 -0.99 52.58
CA SER A 1081 -8.91 -0.21 52.88
C SER A 1081 -9.14 0.92 53.90
N GLY A 1082 -10.38 1.36 54.11
CA GLY A 1082 -10.71 2.45 55.06
C GLY A 1082 -10.40 3.85 54.51
N ASN A 1083 -10.36 4.01 53.18
CA ASN A 1083 -9.77 5.18 52.52
C ASN A 1083 -10.79 6.27 52.09
N VAL A 1084 -12.04 6.19 52.53
CA VAL A 1084 -13.09 7.16 52.18
C VAL A 1084 -12.77 8.53 52.80
N LYS A 1085 -12.80 9.60 51.98
CA LYS A 1085 -12.69 10.99 52.45
C LYS A 1085 -13.99 11.74 52.18
N LEU A 1086 -14.55 12.40 53.20
CA LEU A 1086 -15.64 13.36 53.02
C LEU A 1086 -15.06 14.68 52.47
N PRO A 1087 -15.70 15.34 51.50
CA PRO A 1087 -15.25 16.65 51.04
C PRO A 1087 -15.43 17.71 52.14
N ASP A 1088 -14.37 18.47 52.46
CA ASP A 1088 -14.40 19.51 53.51
C ASP A 1088 -15.51 20.57 53.31
N LYS A 1089 -15.97 20.78 52.07
CA LYS A 1089 -17.00 21.77 51.69
C LYS A 1089 -18.45 21.33 51.87
N GLU A 1090 -18.74 20.04 52.07
CA GLU A 1090 -20.12 19.55 52.31
C GLU A 1090 -20.45 19.39 53.79
N ILE A 1091 -19.44 19.47 54.66
CA ILE A 1091 -19.61 19.55 56.12
C ILE A 1091 -20.17 20.94 56.52
N GLU A 1092 -19.98 21.99 55.69
CA GLU A 1092 -20.38 23.38 56.00
C GLU A 1092 -21.66 23.88 55.30
N LYS A 1093 -22.19 23.20 54.26
CA LYS A 1093 -23.39 23.67 53.52
C LYS A 1093 -24.71 23.16 54.10
N GLY A 1094 -24.72 22.92 55.41
CA GLY A 1094 -25.91 22.72 56.24
C GLY A 1094 -26.09 23.86 57.25
N ALA A 1095 -25.75 25.10 56.86
CA ALA A 1095 -26.11 26.34 57.55
C ALA A 1095 -27.02 27.17 56.65
#